data_AF-A0AAF3E7W1-F1
#
_entry.id   AF-A0AAF3E7W1-F1
#
_cell.length_a   1.000
_cell.length_b   1.000
_cell.length_c   1.000
_cell.angle_alpha   90.00
_cell.angle_beta   90.00
_cell.angle_gamma   90.00
#
_symmetry.space_group_name_H-M   'P 1'
#
loop_
_entity.id
_entity.type
_entity.pdbx_description
1 polymer ?
#
loop_
_entity_poly.entity_id
_entity_poly.type
_entity_poly.pdbx_seq_one_letter_code
_entity_poly.pdbx_strand_id
1 'polypeptide(L)'
;MEVVEACEKANRSLSLPYTLSSKMVIKPDQLIKRRGKQGLVVIGNMSEIKEAFGKMQEGEREIEGVRGSLDTFIVETFVEHKPEQEFYVAIMSKRDHDVILFSCHGGVDVGDVNENCQMLEVPVDIENSMVPEISLIASLLHGVDEKLVVKLGWFIDELYRAYKSYHFTYLEINPLVMNDTGIYILDLAAKVDQTASFLCKTKWMSRYNEPIEFPAPFGLAMSTEEKFISSLDDVTGASLKLTILNRKGRIWTMVAGGGASVVYADAICELGGVAELANYGEYSGDPSLEEIRNYASTILSLMTEGEPHPDGKLLFIGGSIANFTNVGETFQGIIQAIESFALKLQAHNISIYVRRGGPNHKEGLRKIKDAGKRLDLPIFVYGPETPLTAIVGAGLKGDDLPEDVQDNHSNFVVSADGSISCKHAKQQSLEELEELNDDTVSTYMNNISSASSLKSFAGTASEAEVAAKSFTLNEKTTAVVWGQQQKAIQGMLDFDWACGRATPSVAASTYPYSDNTMNKFYFGQEEKFLPSYRSMKEAFDETNATVLVCFASYRSAYEVVKEALEEIPQLQLVAIIAEGVPERLTRHLIKIADTKRITIVGPATVGGIKPGCFKIGNTGGMIDNILASNRNSDGVYEGVAIGGDRYPGSTFKEHVARYILDENVKIIVLLGESGGLDEYEVIKMMSKLKVKKPIIAWCIGTCAKYIKKEISFGHAGSGAASQRETAMAKNEAFNKAGFKVPKAFDGLGQLIYTIQEEHIQNKLLYGSMPHLQNSALLSSDSSDAENEDFEQIANPRPVPVLTALSPPMHQQISNSSSAIPQRFDATPQGKPSSLRNPPKYVEKSIEEEKKCIKAGGDRTKLANLKRCLDEYRQERAAIEHALQSGGNHQQHITTDDQTVRGYSMNQQQSVQKFAPPTYNAVVQKFAPPSDDGFRFFFWGGGFFEKFRRLFFE
;
A
#
# COMPACT_ATOMS: atom_id res chain seq x y z
N MET A 1 -18.11 40.67 -3.18
CA MET A 1 -18.11 41.31 -1.85
C MET A 1 -17.35 40.47 -0.84
N GLU A 2 -17.54 39.14 -0.82
CA GLU A 2 -16.81 38.22 0.08
C GLU A 2 -15.28 38.27 -0.04
N VAL A 3 -14.71 38.47 -1.23
CA VAL A 3 -13.25 38.67 -1.41
C VAL A 3 -12.76 39.97 -0.74
N VAL A 4 -13.56 41.04 -0.83
CA VAL A 4 -13.24 42.32 -0.16
C VAL A 4 -13.36 42.17 1.34
N GLU A 5 -14.39 41.47 1.80
CA GLU A 5 -14.59 41.19 3.21
C GLU A 5 -13.50 40.26 3.76
N ALA A 6 -13.04 39.27 2.99
CA ALA A 6 -11.92 38.40 3.35
C ALA A 6 -10.59 39.16 3.36
N CYS A 7 -10.31 40.00 2.35
CA CYS A 7 -9.13 40.85 2.34
C CYS A 7 -9.16 41.92 3.45
N GLU A 8 -10.32 42.49 3.77
CA GLU A 8 -10.50 43.46 4.85
C GLU A 8 -10.42 42.79 6.24
N LYS A 9 -10.95 41.58 6.39
CA LYS A 9 -10.88 40.78 7.63
C LYS A 9 -9.47 40.25 7.85
N ALA A 10 -8.74 39.89 6.79
CA ALA A 10 -7.30 39.63 6.81
C ALA A 10 -6.51 40.91 7.17
N ASN A 11 -6.86 42.06 6.59
CA ASN A 11 -6.23 43.35 6.93
C ASN A 11 -6.44 43.74 8.40
N ARG A 12 -7.65 43.54 8.94
CA ARG A 12 -7.99 43.86 10.34
C ARG A 12 -7.34 42.91 11.36
N SER A 13 -6.99 41.69 10.96
CA SER A 13 -6.41 40.67 11.84
C SER A 13 -4.89 40.50 11.72
N LEU A 14 -4.25 41.04 10.67
CA LEU A 14 -2.81 40.85 10.41
C LEU A 14 -1.96 42.14 10.41
N SER A 15 -2.54 43.33 10.64
CA SER A 15 -1.80 44.61 10.52
C SER A 15 -0.96 44.69 9.24
N LEU A 16 -1.51 44.22 8.12
CA LEU A 16 -0.79 44.22 6.85
C LEU A 16 -0.82 45.64 6.24
N PRO A 17 0.31 46.15 5.72
CA PRO A 17 0.46 47.54 5.30
C PRO A 17 -0.11 47.78 3.89
N TYR A 18 -1.32 47.30 3.57
CA TYR A 18 -1.85 47.37 2.21
C TYR A 18 -2.67 48.64 1.98
N THR A 19 -2.07 49.58 1.27
CA THR A 19 -2.80 50.69 0.65
C THR A 19 -3.48 50.21 -0.64
N LEU A 20 -4.66 50.78 -0.96
CA LEU A 20 -5.38 50.55 -2.23
C LEU A 20 -4.53 50.82 -3.50
N SER A 21 -3.36 51.45 -3.35
CA SER A 21 -2.44 51.84 -4.43
C SER A 21 -1.30 50.83 -4.69
N SER A 22 -1.17 49.76 -3.91
CA SER A 22 -0.07 48.80 -4.06
C SER A 22 -0.35 47.84 -5.23
N LYS A 23 0.65 47.58 -6.08
CA LYS A 23 0.56 46.55 -7.14
C LYS A 23 0.45 45.16 -6.50
N MET A 24 -0.39 44.31 -7.06
CA MET A 24 -0.67 42.96 -6.61
C MET A 24 -0.59 41.97 -7.78
N VAL A 25 -0.54 40.70 -7.46
CA VAL A 25 -0.57 39.58 -8.41
C VAL A 25 -1.71 38.65 -8.04
N ILE A 26 -2.49 38.21 -9.03
CA ILE A 26 -3.49 37.15 -8.88
C ILE A 26 -3.16 35.98 -9.80
N LYS A 27 -3.26 34.77 -9.28
CA LYS A 27 -3.04 33.50 -10.01
C LYS A 27 -3.93 32.39 -9.44
N PRO A 28 -4.39 31.43 -10.26
CA PRO A 28 -5.11 30.26 -9.76
C PRO A 28 -4.16 29.33 -9.00
N ASP A 29 -4.68 28.68 -7.96
CA ASP A 29 -3.96 27.73 -7.10
C ASP A 29 -4.68 26.37 -7.06
N GLN A 30 -4.58 25.66 -8.18
CA GLN A 30 -5.25 24.36 -8.39
C GLN A 30 -4.30 23.35 -9.07
N LEU A 31 -3.02 23.36 -8.66
CA LEU A 31 -1.96 22.50 -9.23
C LEU A 31 -1.71 22.70 -10.74
N ILE A 32 -2.12 23.85 -11.28
CA ILE A 32 -1.86 24.22 -12.68
C ILE A 32 -0.41 24.68 -12.82
N LYS A 33 0.35 24.01 -13.69
CA LYS A 33 1.73 24.39 -14.02
C LYS A 33 1.76 25.45 -15.11
N ARG A 34 2.89 26.17 -15.23
CA ARG A 34 3.15 27.14 -16.32
C ARG A 34 2.07 28.22 -16.48
N ARG A 35 1.43 28.62 -15.37
CA ARG A 35 0.35 29.64 -15.33
C ARG A 35 0.70 30.93 -16.08
N GLY A 36 1.95 31.40 -15.97
CA GLY A 36 2.43 32.59 -16.70
C GLY A 36 2.34 32.44 -18.22
N LYS A 37 2.80 31.31 -18.78
CA LYS A 37 2.72 31.02 -20.23
C LYS A 37 1.30 30.81 -20.74
N GLN A 38 0.40 30.43 -19.84
CA GLN A 38 -1.02 30.26 -20.13
C GLN A 38 -1.84 31.54 -19.94
N GLY A 39 -1.20 32.67 -19.57
CA GLY A 39 -1.90 33.94 -19.35
C GLY A 39 -2.80 33.95 -18.12
N LEU A 40 -2.54 33.07 -17.14
CA LEU A 40 -3.31 32.93 -15.89
C LEU A 40 -2.70 33.68 -14.71
N VAL A 41 -1.72 34.54 -14.96
CA VAL A 41 -1.10 35.41 -13.95
C VAL A 41 -1.35 36.85 -14.34
N VAL A 42 -2.03 37.60 -13.50
CA VAL A 42 -2.36 39.01 -13.76
C VAL A 42 -1.75 39.88 -12.68
N ILE A 43 -1.07 40.95 -13.10
CA ILE A 43 -0.45 41.94 -12.23
C ILE A 43 -1.23 43.24 -12.36
N GLY A 44 -1.67 43.83 -11.26
CA GLY A 44 -2.47 45.04 -11.29
C GLY A 44 -2.79 45.62 -9.91
N ASN A 45 -3.49 46.75 -9.88
CA ASN A 45 -4.07 47.30 -8.66
C ASN A 45 -5.33 46.53 -8.23
N MET A 46 -5.85 46.80 -7.03
CA MET A 46 -7.02 46.09 -6.49
C MET A 46 -8.26 46.08 -7.41
N SER A 47 -8.48 47.12 -8.22
CA SER A 47 -9.60 47.16 -9.17
C SER A 47 -9.38 46.21 -10.34
N GLU A 48 -8.16 46.22 -10.90
CA GLU A 48 -7.76 45.34 -12.00
C GLU A 48 -7.76 43.86 -11.57
N ILE A 49 -7.32 43.58 -10.35
CA ILE A 49 -7.34 42.22 -9.78
C ILE A 49 -8.77 41.70 -9.64
N LYS A 50 -9.73 42.54 -9.24
CA LYS A 50 -11.15 42.16 -9.15
C LYS A 50 -11.74 41.86 -10.52
N GLU A 51 -11.43 42.67 -11.52
CA GLU A 51 -11.86 42.44 -12.90
C GLU A 51 -11.26 41.14 -13.44
N ALA A 52 -9.97 40.91 -13.19
CA ALA A 52 -9.27 39.69 -13.57
C ALA A 52 -9.87 38.44 -12.90
N PHE A 53 -10.18 38.51 -11.60
CA PHE A 53 -10.86 37.44 -10.88
C PHE A 53 -12.22 37.10 -11.51
N GLY A 54 -13.06 38.10 -11.79
CA GLY A 54 -14.36 37.89 -12.44
C GLY A 54 -14.23 37.20 -13.80
N LYS A 55 -13.31 37.67 -14.64
CA LYS A 55 -13.04 37.04 -15.95
C LYS A 55 -12.50 35.62 -15.83
N MET A 56 -11.63 35.35 -14.86
CA MET A 56 -11.02 34.03 -14.68
C MET A 56 -12.00 33.00 -14.11
N GLN A 57 -12.90 33.40 -13.22
CA GLN A 57 -13.91 32.55 -12.60
C GLN A 57 -15.05 32.17 -13.57
N GLU A 58 -15.26 32.95 -14.64
CA GLU A 58 -16.32 32.68 -15.61
C GLU A 58 -16.04 31.43 -16.47
N GLY A 59 -16.88 30.41 -16.28
CA GLY A 59 -16.95 29.22 -17.11
C GLY A 59 -15.86 28.17 -16.83
N GLU A 60 -15.93 27.08 -17.61
CA GLU A 60 -14.87 26.08 -17.63
C GLU A 60 -13.81 26.45 -18.67
N ARG A 61 -12.55 26.13 -18.36
CA ARG A 61 -11.42 26.34 -19.25
C ARG A 61 -10.72 25.02 -19.52
N GLU A 62 -10.19 24.90 -20.74
CA GLU A 62 -9.32 23.79 -21.11
C GLU A 62 -7.87 24.22 -20.94
N ILE A 63 -7.15 23.51 -20.07
CA ILE A 63 -5.76 23.75 -19.73
C ILE A 63 -5.02 22.42 -19.90
N GLU A 64 -4.03 22.39 -20.80
CA GLU A 64 -3.22 21.19 -21.09
C GLU A 64 -4.06 19.92 -21.39
N GLY A 65 -5.20 20.11 -22.07
CA GLY A 65 -6.14 19.03 -22.45
C GLY A 65 -7.10 18.59 -21.33
N VAL A 66 -7.05 19.24 -20.17
CA VAL A 66 -7.96 19.00 -19.04
C VAL A 66 -8.92 20.18 -18.91
N ARG A 67 -10.22 19.88 -18.79
CA ARG A 67 -11.27 20.89 -18.68
C ARG A 67 -11.73 21.01 -17.22
N GLY A 68 -11.77 22.23 -16.71
CA GLY A 68 -12.19 22.50 -15.33
C GLY A 68 -12.51 23.98 -15.08
N SER A 69 -13.22 24.27 -14.00
CA SER A 69 -13.46 25.64 -13.53
C SER A 69 -12.30 26.14 -12.67
N LEU A 70 -11.99 27.43 -12.78
CA LEU A 70 -11.06 28.10 -11.88
C LEU A 70 -11.81 28.64 -10.67
N ASP A 71 -11.64 28.02 -9.50
CA ASP A 71 -12.39 28.33 -8.28
C ASP A 71 -11.51 28.82 -7.12
N THR A 72 -10.22 28.51 -7.15
CA THR A 72 -9.29 28.78 -6.06
C THR A 72 -8.15 29.67 -6.57
N PHE A 73 -7.95 30.81 -5.92
CA PHE A 73 -6.98 31.83 -6.34
C PHE A 73 -6.15 32.32 -5.16
N ILE A 74 -4.89 32.63 -5.45
CA ILE A 74 -3.98 33.33 -4.54
C ILE A 74 -3.80 34.77 -5.04
N VAL A 75 -3.87 35.71 -4.10
CA VAL A 75 -3.55 37.13 -4.32
C VAL A 75 -2.37 37.52 -3.43
N GLU A 76 -1.30 38.01 -4.05
CA GLU A 76 -0.03 38.33 -3.40
C GLU A 76 0.42 39.77 -3.74
N THR A 77 1.34 40.31 -2.94
CA THR A 77 1.98 41.60 -3.25
C THR A 77 2.93 41.44 -4.43
N PHE A 78 2.89 42.39 -5.37
CA PHE A 78 3.88 42.41 -6.44
C PHE A 78 5.25 42.79 -5.90
N VAL A 79 6.26 41.97 -6.21
CA VAL A 79 7.66 42.24 -5.87
C VAL A 79 8.33 42.78 -7.12
N GLU A 80 8.83 44.02 -7.08
CA GLU A 80 9.61 44.58 -8.17
C GLU A 80 11.02 43.98 -8.17
N HIS A 81 11.42 43.41 -9.32
CA HIS A 81 12.70 42.75 -9.50
C HIS A 81 13.12 42.75 -10.97
N LYS A 82 14.40 42.50 -11.21
CA LYS A 82 14.98 42.31 -12.55
C LYS A 82 15.14 40.82 -12.87
N PRO A 83 15.21 40.42 -14.15
CA PRO A 83 15.40 39.01 -14.52
C PRO A 83 16.65 38.36 -13.90
N GLU A 84 17.75 39.12 -13.71
CA GLU A 84 18.99 38.60 -13.12
C GLU A 84 18.87 38.32 -11.61
N GLN A 85 17.74 38.69 -11.01
CA GLN A 85 17.40 38.44 -9.60
C GLN A 85 16.49 37.22 -9.43
N GLU A 86 16.10 36.56 -10.53
CA GLU A 86 15.31 35.34 -10.54
C GLU A 86 16.22 34.11 -10.55
N PHE A 87 16.04 33.24 -9.56
CA PHE A 87 16.73 31.99 -9.39
C PHE A 87 15.75 30.82 -9.48
N TYR A 88 16.28 29.64 -9.77
CA TYR A 88 15.54 28.39 -9.73
C TYR A 88 16.11 27.50 -8.61
N VAL A 89 15.25 26.93 -7.77
CA VAL A 89 15.64 25.91 -6.80
C VAL A 89 14.61 24.78 -6.83
N ALA A 90 15.07 23.53 -6.91
CA ALA A 90 14.22 22.37 -6.67
C ALA A 90 14.92 21.31 -5.84
N ILE A 91 14.16 20.60 -5.02
CA ILE A 91 14.61 19.50 -4.17
C ILE A 91 13.68 18.31 -4.42
N MET A 92 14.26 17.15 -4.70
CA MET A 92 13.49 15.92 -4.94
C MET A 92 14.15 14.71 -4.33
N SER A 93 13.35 13.76 -3.85
CA SER A 93 13.85 12.53 -3.28
C SER A 93 14.09 11.45 -4.34
N LYS A 94 15.24 10.78 -4.24
CA LYS A 94 15.58 9.52 -4.90
C LYS A 94 15.78 8.43 -3.84
N ARG A 95 16.02 7.20 -4.28
CA ARG A 95 16.13 6.01 -3.42
C ARG A 95 17.27 6.13 -2.41
N ASP A 96 18.44 6.54 -2.87
CA ASP A 96 19.72 6.53 -2.15
C ASP A 96 20.23 7.93 -1.79
N HIS A 97 19.63 8.99 -2.35
CA HIS A 97 19.96 10.39 -2.09
C HIS A 97 18.75 11.32 -2.28
N ASP A 98 18.83 12.54 -1.76
CA ASP A 98 18.01 13.67 -2.18
C ASP A 98 18.80 14.48 -3.23
N VAL A 99 18.13 15.07 -4.23
CA VAL A 99 18.75 15.89 -5.28
C VAL A 99 18.34 17.33 -5.06
N ILE A 100 19.31 18.25 -5.02
CA ILE A 100 19.10 19.70 -5.02
C ILE A 100 19.53 20.24 -6.38
N LEU A 101 18.61 20.89 -7.08
CA LEU A 101 18.83 21.56 -8.36
C LEU A 101 18.84 23.07 -8.16
N PHE A 102 19.75 23.75 -8.84
CA PHE A 102 19.88 25.21 -8.81
C PHE A 102 20.16 25.77 -10.20
N SER A 103 19.56 26.92 -10.53
CA SER A 103 19.99 27.72 -11.67
C SER A 103 20.01 29.21 -11.33
N CYS A 104 21.00 29.91 -11.88
CA CYS A 104 21.12 31.37 -11.79
C CYS A 104 20.16 32.12 -12.73
N HIS A 105 19.39 31.40 -13.56
CA HIS A 105 18.37 31.96 -14.43
C HIS A 105 17.03 31.27 -14.15
N GLY A 106 16.22 31.88 -13.29
CA GLY A 106 14.86 31.43 -12.99
C GLY A 106 13.82 31.92 -14.00
N GLY A 107 12.55 31.77 -13.61
CA GLY A 107 11.42 32.34 -14.31
C GLY A 107 10.75 31.41 -15.31
N VAL A 108 9.84 32.00 -16.11
CA VAL A 108 9.02 31.27 -17.09
C VAL A 108 9.85 30.62 -18.21
N ASP A 109 11.07 31.11 -18.42
CA ASP A 109 11.97 30.72 -19.52
C ASP A 109 13.21 29.93 -19.09
N VAL A 110 13.18 29.33 -17.89
CA VAL A 110 14.25 28.45 -17.36
C VAL A 110 14.64 27.28 -18.29
N GLY A 111 13.78 26.91 -19.25
CA GLY A 111 14.06 25.90 -20.27
C GLY A 111 14.03 24.46 -19.71
N ASP A 112 14.90 23.59 -20.23
CA ASP A 112 15.06 22.22 -19.69
C ASP A 112 15.93 22.27 -18.43
N VAL A 113 15.28 22.04 -17.29
CA VAL A 113 15.89 22.06 -15.96
C VAL A 113 17.05 21.05 -15.87
N ASN A 114 16.98 19.91 -16.56
CA ASN A 114 18.01 18.86 -16.46
C ASN A 114 19.32 19.24 -17.18
N GLU A 115 19.25 20.13 -18.18
CA GLU A 115 20.42 20.59 -18.92
C GLU A 115 20.96 21.91 -18.37
N ASN A 116 20.09 22.75 -17.80
CA ASN A 116 20.39 24.12 -17.41
C ASN A 116 20.62 24.32 -15.89
N CYS A 117 20.46 23.27 -15.08
CA CYS A 117 20.67 23.36 -13.63
C CYS A 117 21.96 22.68 -13.18
N GLN A 118 22.58 23.28 -12.19
CA GLN A 118 23.57 22.63 -11.35
C GLN A 118 22.85 21.67 -10.41
N MET A 119 23.51 20.55 -10.10
CA MET A 119 22.92 19.46 -9.33
C MET A 119 23.85 19.08 -8.17
N LEU A 120 23.26 18.94 -6.99
CA LEU A 120 23.91 18.40 -5.80
C LEU A 120 23.13 17.19 -5.30
N GLU A 121 23.83 16.06 -5.15
CA GLU A 121 23.28 14.84 -4.54
C GLU A 121 23.64 14.80 -3.05
N VAL A 122 22.62 14.70 -2.20
CA VAL A 122 22.77 14.57 -0.74
C VAL A 122 22.44 13.13 -0.35
N PRO A 123 23.44 12.28 -0.06
CA PRO A 123 23.22 10.86 0.19
C PRO A 123 22.40 10.63 1.46
N VAL A 124 21.65 9.52 1.46
CA VAL A 124 21.03 9.01 2.68
C VAL A 124 22.13 8.57 3.65
N ASP A 125 22.17 9.21 4.81
CA ASP A 125 23.18 9.02 5.85
C ASP A 125 22.51 8.54 7.14
N ILE A 126 23.15 7.55 7.77
CA ILE A 126 22.76 6.94 9.04
C ILE A 126 23.16 7.87 10.21
N GLU A 127 24.26 8.62 10.07
CA GLU A 127 24.89 9.36 11.17
C GLU A 127 24.62 10.88 11.12
N ASN A 128 24.84 11.56 9.99
CA ASN A 128 24.87 13.04 9.96
C ASN A 128 23.55 13.74 9.62
N SER A 129 22.41 13.14 9.97
CA SER A 129 21.09 13.75 9.72
C SER A 129 20.89 14.25 8.27
N MET A 130 21.58 13.66 7.28
CA MET A 130 21.64 14.05 5.87
C MET A 130 21.75 15.58 5.60
N VAL A 131 22.33 16.37 6.50
CA VAL A 131 22.47 17.82 6.26
C VAL A 131 23.78 18.05 5.50
N PRO A 132 23.75 18.58 4.26
CA PRO A 132 24.98 18.83 3.52
C PRO A 132 25.80 19.93 4.20
N GLU A 133 27.13 19.83 4.11
CA GLU A 133 27.98 20.92 4.56
C GLU A 133 27.71 22.20 3.73
N ILE A 134 27.78 23.36 4.37
CA ILE A 134 27.60 24.66 3.68
C ILE A 134 28.59 24.83 2.52
N SER A 135 29.80 24.26 2.64
CA SER A 135 30.81 24.21 1.58
C SER A 135 30.31 23.51 0.31
N LEU A 136 29.52 22.45 0.47
CA LEU A 136 28.95 21.65 -0.61
C LEU A 136 27.74 22.34 -1.24
N ILE A 137 26.96 23.10 -0.45
CA ILE A 137 25.92 23.97 -1.00
C ILE A 137 26.56 25.12 -1.78
N ALA A 138 27.69 25.66 -1.31
CA ALA A 138 28.38 26.74 -2.01
C ALA A 138 28.88 26.32 -3.41
N SER A 139 29.23 25.04 -3.61
CA SER A 139 29.64 24.54 -4.93
C SER A 139 28.49 24.45 -5.93
N LEU A 140 27.23 24.41 -5.46
CA LEU A 140 26.01 24.45 -6.28
C LEU A 140 25.71 25.86 -6.84
N LEU A 141 26.36 26.89 -6.32
CA LEU A 141 26.08 28.30 -6.62
C LEU A 141 27.09 28.91 -7.61
N HIS A 142 27.65 28.09 -8.52
CA HIS A 142 28.60 28.60 -9.51
C HIS A 142 27.93 29.62 -10.45
N GLY A 143 28.57 30.75 -10.71
CA GLY A 143 28.00 31.81 -11.56
C GLY A 143 27.04 32.77 -10.86
N VAL A 144 26.88 32.64 -9.54
CA VAL A 144 26.21 33.63 -8.67
C VAL A 144 27.23 34.68 -8.19
N ASP A 145 26.81 35.93 -8.04
CA ASP A 145 27.64 36.98 -7.42
C ASP A 145 28.11 36.54 -6.02
N GLU A 146 29.41 36.64 -5.73
CA GLU A 146 30.02 36.24 -4.45
C GLU A 146 29.30 36.83 -3.23
N LYS A 147 28.73 38.05 -3.35
CA LYS A 147 27.96 38.69 -2.28
C LYS A 147 26.66 37.98 -1.95
N LEU A 148 26.08 37.26 -2.92
CA LEU A 148 24.81 36.54 -2.80
C LEU A 148 25.02 35.07 -2.46
N VAL A 149 26.17 34.48 -2.79
CA VAL A 149 26.50 33.06 -2.52
C VAL A 149 26.26 32.69 -1.06
N VAL A 150 26.69 33.52 -0.11
CA VAL A 150 26.49 33.24 1.32
C VAL A 150 25.00 33.23 1.68
N LYS A 151 24.23 34.23 1.26
CA LYS A 151 22.79 34.33 1.58
C LYS A 151 21.99 33.20 0.93
N LEU A 152 22.26 32.90 -0.34
CA LEU A 152 21.61 31.81 -1.06
C LEU A 152 21.98 30.45 -0.47
N GLY A 153 23.26 30.25 -0.11
CA GLY A 153 23.72 29.02 0.51
C GLY A 153 23.01 28.74 1.83
N TRP A 154 22.87 29.76 2.69
CA TRP A 154 22.10 29.66 3.93
C TRP A 154 20.61 29.39 3.69
N PHE A 155 20.01 30.07 2.71
CA PHE A 155 18.61 29.83 2.36
C PHE A 155 18.37 28.40 1.88
N ILE A 156 19.25 27.86 1.03
CA ILE A 156 19.16 26.48 0.53
C ILE A 156 19.37 25.47 1.65
N ASP A 157 20.28 25.72 2.61
CA ASP A 157 20.45 24.86 3.79
C ASP A 157 19.15 24.77 4.62
N GLU A 158 18.58 25.92 4.97
CA GLU A 158 17.33 25.98 5.74
C GLU A 158 16.13 25.42 4.96
N LEU A 159 16.08 25.66 3.65
CA LEU A 159 15.05 25.08 2.77
C LEU A 159 15.14 23.55 2.77
N TYR A 160 16.35 23.00 2.72
CA TYR A 160 16.56 21.56 2.77
C TYR A 160 16.25 20.98 4.17
N ARG A 161 16.57 21.69 5.26
CA ARG A 161 16.12 21.30 6.62
C ARG A 161 14.60 21.27 6.73
N ALA A 162 13.91 22.25 6.13
CA ALA A 162 12.45 22.27 6.06
C ALA A 162 11.91 21.12 5.20
N TYR A 163 12.48 20.90 4.00
CA TYR A 163 12.17 19.78 3.10
C TYR A 163 12.17 18.45 3.86
N LYS A 164 13.20 18.22 4.68
CA LYS A 164 13.31 17.05 5.56
C LYS A 164 12.26 17.01 6.68
N SER A 165 12.21 18.07 7.49
CA SER A 165 11.40 18.13 8.72
C SER A 165 9.90 17.98 8.46
N TYR A 166 9.46 18.40 7.27
CA TYR A 166 8.08 18.36 6.82
C TYR A 166 7.78 17.20 5.86
N HIS A 167 8.73 16.28 5.66
CA HIS A 167 8.56 15.09 4.82
C HIS A 167 8.12 15.41 3.39
N PHE A 168 8.75 16.41 2.77
CA PHE A 168 8.61 16.65 1.34
C PHE A 168 9.28 15.54 0.52
N THR A 169 8.70 15.23 -0.64
CA THR A 169 9.25 14.33 -1.67
C THR A 169 9.60 15.08 -2.97
N TYR A 170 9.01 16.26 -3.14
CA TYR A 170 9.30 17.23 -4.18
C TYR A 170 9.02 18.64 -3.66
N LEU A 171 9.91 19.58 -3.95
CA LEU A 171 9.73 21.00 -3.66
C LEU A 171 10.43 21.79 -4.75
N GLU A 172 9.73 22.69 -5.41
CA GLU A 172 10.24 23.54 -6.47
C GLU A 172 9.82 24.98 -6.21
N ILE A 173 10.77 25.90 -6.32
CA ILE A 173 10.56 27.33 -6.23
C ILE A 173 11.02 27.95 -7.55
N ASN A 174 10.07 28.51 -8.31
CA ASN A 174 10.36 29.14 -9.60
C ASN A 174 9.40 30.30 -9.97
N PRO A 175 9.83 31.57 -9.88
CA PRO A 175 11.16 32.03 -9.49
C PRO A 175 11.32 32.18 -7.97
N LEU A 176 12.52 31.90 -7.49
CA LEU A 176 13.05 32.43 -6.23
C LEU A 176 13.65 33.81 -6.53
N VAL A 177 13.15 34.88 -5.92
CA VAL A 177 13.66 36.23 -6.16
C VAL A 177 14.51 36.70 -4.99
N MET A 178 15.70 37.22 -5.28
CA MET A 178 16.55 37.86 -4.28
C MET A 178 16.98 39.25 -4.76
N ASN A 179 16.58 40.28 -4.02
CA ASN A 179 16.93 41.67 -4.28
C ASN A 179 17.46 42.34 -3.00
N ASP A 180 17.65 43.67 -3.03
CA ASP A 180 18.17 44.42 -1.88
C ASP A 180 17.24 44.40 -0.65
N THR A 181 15.95 44.12 -0.84
CA THR A 181 14.94 44.13 0.24
C THR A 181 14.76 42.76 0.88
N GLY A 182 15.19 41.67 0.25
CA GLY A 182 15.15 40.33 0.84
C GLY A 182 15.02 39.19 -0.16
N ILE A 183 14.56 38.04 0.35
CA ILE A 183 14.28 36.81 -0.40
C ILE A 183 12.77 36.65 -0.52
N TYR A 184 12.29 36.37 -1.73
CA TYR A 184 10.87 36.23 -2.05
C TYR A 184 10.63 34.93 -2.81
N ILE A 185 9.72 34.11 -2.30
CA ILE A 185 9.24 32.89 -2.97
C ILE A 185 8.03 33.29 -3.79
N LEU A 186 8.20 33.49 -5.11
CA LEU A 186 7.11 33.95 -5.97
C LEU A 186 6.26 32.82 -6.52
N ASP A 187 6.81 31.61 -6.59
CA ASP A 187 6.03 30.41 -6.84
C ASP A 187 6.57 29.22 -6.04
N LEU A 188 5.69 28.31 -5.65
CA LEU A 188 6.06 27.08 -4.97
C LEU A 188 5.16 25.94 -5.43
N ALA A 189 5.77 24.89 -5.96
CA ALA A 189 5.11 23.62 -6.24
C ALA A 189 5.74 22.55 -5.36
N ALA A 190 4.93 21.78 -4.64
CA ALA A 190 5.47 20.79 -3.72
C ALA A 190 4.60 19.54 -3.61
N LYS A 191 5.23 18.43 -3.21
CA LYS A 191 4.60 17.17 -2.82
C LYS A 191 5.16 16.76 -1.46
N VAL A 192 4.28 16.36 -0.56
CA VAL A 192 4.63 15.77 0.73
C VAL A 192 4.22 14.32 0.76
N ASP A 193 4.94 13.51 1.53
CA ASP A 193 4.64 12.11 1.75
C ASP A 193 3.48 11.97 2.74
N GLN A 194 2.25 11.84 2.25
CA GLN A 194 1.03 11.77 3.08
C GLN A 194 1.09 10.69 4.18
N THR A 195 1.85 9.61 3.97
CA THR A 195 2.00 8.54 4.96
C THR A 195 2.72 9.03 6.23
N ALA A 196 3.47 10.14 6.14
CA ALA A 196 4.10 10.82 7.28
C ALA A 196 3.15 11.72 8.09
N SER A 197 1.85 11.75 7.77
CA SER A 197 0.84 12.57 8.47
C SER A 197 0.85 12.39 9.99
N PHE A 198 1.07 11.16 10.48
CA PHE A 198 1.15 10.89 11.91
C PHE A 198 2.38 11.50 12.60
N LEU A 199 3.48 11.72 11.86
CA LEU A 199 4.70 12.38 12.33
C LEU A 199 4.57 13.90 12.24
N CYS A 200 3.89 14.37 11.19
CA CYS A 200 3.81 15.78 10.84
C CYS A 200 2.51 16.47 11.28
N LYS A 201 1.62 15.79 12.03
CA LYS A 201 0.29 16.32 12.41
C LYS A 201 0.31 17.74 12.98
N THR A 202 1.29 18.07 13.82
CA THR A 202 1.43 19.42 14.41
C THR A 202 2.14 20.41 13.49
N LYS A 203 2.96 19.93 12.57
CA LYS A 203 3.72 20.74 11.60
C LYS A 203 2.86 21.11 10.40
N TRP A 204 2.00 20.21 9.95
CA TRP A 204 1.08 20.36 8.83
C TRP A 204 -0.23 21.00 9.27
N MET A 205 -0.09 22.12 9.98
CA MET A 205 -1.20 22.96 10.39
C MET A 205 -1.05 24.31 9.70
N SER A 206 -2.15 24.82 9.15
CA SER A 206 -2.22 26.17 8.59
C SER A 206 -1.99 27.21 9.69
N ARG A 207 -1.74 28.46 9.29
CA ARG A 207 -1.68 29.60 10.22
C ARG A 207 -2.97 29.82 11.01
N TYR A 208 -4.08 29.23 10.56
CA TYR A 208 -5.39 29.25 11.21
C TYR A 208 -5.66 27.98 12.04
N ASN A 209 -4.64 27.14 12.23
CA ASN A 209 -4.74 25.87 12.95
C ASN A 209 -5.74 24.88 12.30
N GLU A 210 -5.76 24.86 10.97
CA GLU A 210 -6.48 23.87 10.17
C GLU A 210 -5.49 22.82 9.62
N PRO A 211 -5.86 21.55 9.48
CA PRO A 211 -5.00 20.53 8.87
C PRO A 211 -4.62 20.88 7.42
N ILE A 212 -3.51 20.33 6.94
CA ILE A 212 -3.14 20.42 5.52
C ILE A 212 -4.23 19.80 4.62
N GLU A 213 -4.50 20.46 3.50
CA GLU A 213 -5.39 19.96 2.45
C GLU A 213 -4.58 19.40 1.29
N PHE A 214 -5.06 18.30 0.71
CA PHE A 214 -4.49 17.70 -0.50
C PHE A 214 -5.44 17.99 -1.67
N PRO A 215 -5.21 19.06 -2.44
CA PRO A 215 -6.10 19.41 -3.54
C PRO A 215 -6.04 18.32 -4.63
N ALA A 216 -7.19 18.02 -5.22
CA ALA A 216 -7.24 17.17 -6.39
C ALA A 216 -6.55 17.88 -7.59
N PRO A 217 -6.01 17.13 -8.57
CA PRO A 217 -5.51 17.73 -9.80
C PRO A 217 -6.58 18.59 -10.48
N PHE A 218 -6.15 19.63 -11.21
CA PHE A 218 -7.06 20.52 -11.94
C PHE A 218 -8.05 19.72 -12.79
N GLY A 219 -9.32 20.13 -12.80
CA GLY A 219 -10.41 19.45 -13.51
C GLY A 219 -10.99 18.23 -12.80
N LEU A 220 -10.46 17.84 -11.63
CA LEU A 220 -10.87 16.63 -10.90
C LEU A 220 -11.52 16.94 -9.55
N ALA A 221 -12.49 17.86 -9.51
CA ALA A 221 -13.25 18.11 -8.29
C ALA A 221 -13.89 16.80 -7.78
N MET A 222 -13.51 16.38 -6.57
CA MET A 222 -14.01 15.13 -5.99
C MET A 222 -15.52 15.20 -5.77
N SER A 223 -16.23 14.17 -6.20
CA SER A 223 -17.67 14.01 -5.94
C SER A 223 -17.94 13.78 -4.46
N THR A 224 -19.20 13.94 -4.06
CA THR A 224 -19.68 13.61 -2.71
C THR A 224 -19.37 12.18 -2.31
N GLU A 225 -19.47 11.25 -3.27
CA GLU A 225 -19.20 9.82 -3.05
C GLU A 225 -17.71 9.52 -2.95
N GLU A 226 -16.87 10.14 -3.78
CA GLU A 226 -15.40 10.01 -3.69
C GLU A 226 -14.90 10.48 -2.31
N LYS A 227 -15.41 11.62 -1.82
CA LYS A 227 -15.09 12.14 -0.47
C LYS A 227 -15.55 11.19 0.65
N PHE A 228 -16.72 10.58 0.51
CA PHE A 228 -17.22 9.63 1.49
C PHE A 228 -16.33 8.38 1.58
N ILE A 229 -15.96 7.79 0.44
CA ILE A 229 -15.05 6.63 0.43
C ILE A 229 -13.67 7.00 0.99
N SER A 230 -13.12 8.16 0.63
CA SER A 230 -11.87 8.66 1.21
C SER A 230 -11.95 8.77 2.74
N SER A 231 -13.08 9.23 3.28
CA SER A 231 -13.26 9.33 4.73
C SER A 231 -13.35 7.97 5.44
N LEU A 232 -13.79 6.92 4.75
CA LEU A 232 -13.76 5.54 5.28
C LEU A 232 -12.33 4.99 5.28
N ASP A 233 -11.60 5.21 4.19
CA ASP A 233 -10.19 4.83 4.03
C ASP A 233 -9.30 5.45 5.13
N ASP A 234 -9.52 6.73 5.46
CA ASP A 234 -8.74 7.45 6.48
C ASP A 234 -8.85 6.86 7.91
N VAL A 235 -9.92 6.11 8.21
CA VAL A 235 -10.19 5.56 9.54
C VAL A 235 -10.04 4.05 9.63
N THR A 236 -9.77 3.37 8.51
CA THR A 236 -9.60 1.92 8.46
C THR A 236 -8.13 1.50 8.32
N GLY A 237 -7.85 0.26 8.68
CA GLY A 237 -6.56 -0.39 8.37
C GLY A 237 -6.57 -1.09 7.01
N ALA A 238 -7.75 -1.24 6.40
CA ALA A 238 -7.93 -1.69 5.03
C ALA A 238 -7.69 -0.54 4.04
N SER A 239 -7.67 -0.83 2.73
CA SER A 239 -7.67 0.21 1.71
C SER A 239 -8.98 0.20 0.92
N LEU A 240 -9.55 1.40 0.72
CA LEU A 240 -10.80 1.64 0.02
C LEU A 240 -10.62 2.84 -0.91
N LYS A 241 -10.55 2.60 -2.23
CA LYS A 241 -10.37 3.66 -3.23
C LYS A 241 -11.53 3.71 -4.20
N LEU A 242 -11.97 4.91 -4.55
CA LEU A 242 -12.98 5.14 -5.59
C LEU A 242 -12.65 6.42 -6.35
N THR A 243 -12.70 6.32 -7.68
CA THR A 243 -12.58 7.43 -8.61
C THR A 243 -13.62 7.27 -9.70
N ILE A 244 -14.47 8.27 -9.87
CA ILE A 244 -15.48 8.30 -10.92
C ILE A 244 -14.82 8.85 -12.19
N LEU A 245 -14.92 8.08 -13.28
CA LEU A 245 -14.35 8.39 -14.59
C LEU A 245 -15.44 8.86 -15.56
N ASN A 246 -16.54 8.12 -15.64
CA ASN A 246 -17.72 8.45 -16.43
C ASN A 246 -18.98 8.06 -15.65
N ARG A 247 -19.62 9.01 -14.97
CA ARG A 247 -20.81 8.73 -14.15
C ARG A 247 -21.97 8.11 -14.94
N LYS A 248 -22.03 8.32 -16.26
CA LYS A 248 -23.04 7.74 -17.16
C LYS A 248 -22.61 6.41 -17.80
N GLY A 249 -21.35 6.01 -17.62
CA GLY A 249 -20.80 4.80 -18.21
C GLY A 249 -21.54 3.55 -17.74
N ARG A 250 -21.66 2.58 -18.65
CA ARG A 250 -22.34 1.31 -18.35
C ARG A 250 -21.46 0.26 -17.68
N ILE A 251 -20.13 0.41 -17.67
CA ILE A 251 -19.19 -0.58 -17.13
C ILE A 251 -18.71 -0.15 -15.74
N TRP A 252 -19.11 -0.88 -14.71
CA TRP A 252 -18.74 -0.64 -13.32
C TRP A 252 -17.86 -1.75 -12.78
N THR A 253 -16.92 -1.39 -11.91
CA THR A 253 -15.99 -2.35 -11.29
C THR A 253 -16.01 -2.22 -9.77
N MET A 254 -16.04 -3.35 -9.09
CA MET A 254 -15.83 -3.50 -7.65
C MET A 254 -14.81 -4.62 -7.44
N VAL A 255 -13.53 -4.27 -7.57
CA VAL A 255 -12.42 -5.23 -7.63
C VAL A 255 -11.61 -5.19 -6.35
N ALA A 256 -11.22 -6.36 -5.88
CA ALA A 256 -10.43 -6.47 -4.67
C ALA A 256 -8.92 -6.63 -4.93
N GLY A 257 -8.13 -5.72 -4.37
CA GLY A 257 -6.68 -5.62 -4.52
C GLY A 257 -6.25 -4.60 -5.57
N GLY A 258 -5.33 -3.69 -5.20
CA GLY A 258 -4.79 -2.65 -6.09
C GLY A 258 -4.22 -3.17 -7.40
N GLY A 259 -3.34 -4.18 -7.37
CA GLY A 259 -2.84 -4.77 -8.62
C GLY A 259 -3.93 -5.42 -9.48
N ALA A 260 -4.95 -6.04 -8.86
CA ALA A 260 -6.03 -6.67 -9.60
C ALA A 260 -6.93 -5.63 -10.26
N SER A 261 -7.31 -4.55 -9.56
CA SER A 261 -8.15 -3.50 -10.14
C SER A 261 -7.51 -2.85 -11.37
N VAL A 262 -6.19 -2.66 -11.35
CA VAL A 262 -5.42 -2.20 -12.53
C VAL A 262 -5.51 -3.21 -13.67
N VAL A 263 -5.33 -4.51 -13.41
CA VAL A 263 -5.43 -5.56 -14.44
C VAL A 263 -6.85 -5.66 -15.05
N TYR A 264 -7.90 -5.48 -14.25
CA TYR A 264 -9.28 -5.41 -14.77
C TYR A 264 -9.49 -4.17 -15.63
N ALA A 265 -8.97 -3.00 -15.22
CA ALA A 265 -9.06 -1.78 -16.00
C ALA A 265 -8.31 -1.89 -17.34
N ASP A 266 -7.11 -2.48 -17.34
CA ASP A 266 -6.35 -2.82 -18.55
C ASP A 266 -7.18 -3.67 -19.51
N ALA A 267 -7.74 -4.79 -19.03
CA ALA A 267 -8.56 -5.68 -19.84
C ALA A 267 -9.81 -4.98 -20.42
N ILE A 268 -10.51 -4.15 -19.63
CA ILE A 268 -11.66 -3.38 -20.10
C ILE A 268 -11.23 -2.40 -21.21
N CYS A 269 -10.12 -1.68 -21.03
CA CYS A 269 -9.62 -0.74 -22.02
C CYS A 269 -9.16 -1.44 -23.31
N GLU A 270 -8.45 -2.56 -23.21
CA GLU A 270 -7.98 -3.36 -24.35
C GLU A 270 -9.13 -3.93 -25.18
N LEU A 271 -10.25 -4.28 -24.54
CA LEU A 271 -11.46 -4.77 -25.19
C LEU A 271 -12.36 -3.62 -25.73
N GLY A 272 -11.89 -2.37 -25.69
CA GLY A 272 -12.60 -1.21 -26.24
C GLY A 272 -13.62 -0.57 -25.29
N GLY A 273 -13.66 -0.96 -24.02
CA GLY A 273 -14.63 -0.49 -23.04
C GLY A 273 -14.32 0.86 -22.39
N VAL A 274 -13.22 1.53 -22.76
CA VAL A 274 -12.76 2.76 -22.08
C VAL A 274 -13.82 3.87 -22.02
N ALA A 275 -14.57 4.10 -23.09
CA ALA A 275 -15.56 5.18 -23.16
C ALA A 275 -16.72 4.95 -22.15
N GLU A 276 -16.99 3.69 -21.85
CA GLU A 276 -18.08 3.25 -20.99
C GLU A 276 -17.61 2.88 -19.56
N LEU A 277 -16.30 2.93 -19.28
CA LEU A 277 -15.75 2.65 -17.96
C LEU A 277 -16.14 3.77 -16.99
N ALA A 278 -16.98 3.42 -16.02
CA ALA A 278 -17.63 4.38 -15.15
C ALA A 278 -16.77 4.79 -13.95
N ASN A 279 -16.04 3.83 -13.39
CA ASN A 279 -15.20 4.05 -12.21
C ASN A 279 -13.89 3.27 -12.30
N TYR A 280 -12.90 3.76 -11.55
CA TYR A 280 -11.75 2.99 -11.11
C TYR A 280 -11.77 2.97 -9.58
N GLY A 281 -11.40 1.84 -8.98
CA GLY A 281 -11.41 1.72 -7.52
C GLY A 281 -11.04 0.32 -7.08
N GLU A 282 -10.71 0.19 -5.81
CA GLU A 282 -10.40 -1.10 -5.21
C GLU A 282 -10.81 -1.16 -3.74
N TYR A 283 -10.88 -2.39 -3.23
CA TYR A 283 -10.86 -2.65 -1.80
C TYR A 283 -9.85 -3.75 -1.45
N SER A 284 -9.07 -3.58 -0.39
CA SER A 284 -8.05 -4.54 0.02
C SER A 284 -7.72 -4.42 1.51
N GLY A 285 -6.82 -5.26 2.02
CA GLY A 285 -6.44 -5.20 3.45
C GLY A 285 -7.44 -5.82 4.43
N ASP A 286 -8.32 -6.71 3.95
CA ASP A 286 -9.35 -7.40 4.77
C ASP A 286 -10.35 -6.44 5.44
N PRO A 287 -11.11 -5.65 4.66
CA PRO A 287 -12.10 -4.74 5.21
C PRO A 287 -13.21 -5.52 5.92
N SER A 288 -13.74 -4.90 6.97
CA SER A 288 -14.89 -5.40 7.71
C SER A 288 -16.15 -5.46 6.85
N LEU A 289 -17.12 -6.25 7.32
CA LEU A 289 -18.43 -6.39 6.68
C LEU A 289 -19.15 -5.04 6.50
N GLU A 290 -19.03 -4.13 7.45
CA GLU A 290 -19.69 -2.82 7.36
C GLU A 290 -19.01 -1.90 6.34
N GLU A 291 -17.68 -1.86 6.33
CA GLU A 291 -16.90 -1.07 5.37
C GLU A 291 -17.20 -1.51 3.93
N ILE A 292 -17.17 -2.82 3.65
CA ILE A 292 -17.46 -3.32 2.31
C ILE A 292 -18.93 -3.11 1.92
N ARG A 293 -19.87 -3.20 2.87
CA ARG A 293 -21.28 -2.91 2.63
C ARG A 293 -21.47 -1.45 2.24
N ASN A 294 -20.80 -0.52 2.93
CA ASN A 294 -20.85 0.90 2.63
C ASN A 294 -20.23 1.19 1.25
N TYR A 295 -19.04 0.63 0.98
CA TYR A 295 -18.37 0.75 -0.32
C TYR A 295 -19.24 0.23 -1.48
N ALA A 296 -19.79 -0.98 -1.34
CA ALA A 296 -20.69 -1.58 -2.32
C ALA A 296 -21.96 -0.74 -2.51
N SER A 297 -22.59 -0.27 -1.42
CA SER A 297 -23.79 0.57 -1.48
C SER A 297 -23.54 1.87 -2.23
N THR A 298 -22.37 2.48 -2.07
CA THR A 298 -21.99 3.68 -2.83
C THR A 298 -21.92 3.41 -4.33
N ILE A 299 -21.26 2.33 -4.75
CA ILE A 299 -21.18 1.94 -6.17
C ILE A 299 -22.57 1.61 -6.73
N LEU A 300 -23.37 0.81 -6.01
CA LEU A 300 -24.72 0.43 -6.44
C LEU A 300 -25.66 1.64 -6.53
N SER A 301 -25.51 2.62 -5.62
CA SER A 301 -26.21 3.89 -5.70
C SER A 301 -25.84 4.63 -6.97
N LEU A 302 -24.55 4.86 -7.22
CA LEU A 302 -24.04 5.59 -8.38
C LEU A 302 -24.48 4.95 -9.70
N MET A 303 -24.39 3.63 -9.82
CA MET A 303 -24.73 2.94 -11.06
C MET A 303 -26.25 2.87 -11.33
N THR A 304 -27.10 3.14 -10.32
CA THR A 304 -28.56 3.18 -10.45
C THR A 304 -29.13 4.60 -10.44
N GLU A 305 -28.29 5.59 -10.71
CA GLU A 305 -28.70 6.98 -10.92
C GLU A 305 -29.17 7.24 -12.36
N GLY A 306 -30.16 8.12 -12.47
CA GLY A 306 -30.67 8.61 -13.75
C GLY A 306 -31.53 7.60 -14.48
N GLU A 307 -31.61 7.77 -15.80
CA GLU A 307 -32.35 6.87 -16.68
C GLU A 307 -31.53 5.59 -16.96
N PRO A 308 -32.21 4.43 -17.16
CA PRO A 308 -31.55 3.20 -17.57
C PRO A 308 -30.73 3.39 -18.85
N HIS A 309 -29.55 2.75 -18.89
CA HIS A 309 -28.74 2.73 -20.10
C HIS A 309 -29.40 1.79 -21.14
N PRO A 310 -29.49 2.16 -22.43
CA PRO A 310 -30.17 1.36 -23.46
C PRO A 310 -29.68 -0.10 -23.53
N ASP A 311 -28.38 -0.32 -23.42
CA ASP A 311 -27.75 -1.65 -23.46
C ASP A 311 -27.64 -2.33 -22.08
N GLY A 312 -28.36 -1.83 -21.07
CA GLY A 312 -28.14 -2.19 -19.67
C GLY A 312 -26.75 -1.80 -19.16
N LYS A 313 -26.44 -2.17 -17.92
CA LYS A 313 -25.14 -1.90 -17.29
C LYS A 313 -24.49 -3.20 -16.80
N LEU A 314 -23.17 -3.19 -16.69
CA LEU A 314 -22.35 -4.33 -16.26
C LEU A 314 -21.66 -3.99 -14.95
N LEU A 315 -21.64 -4.92 -14.01
CA LEU A 315 -20.87 -4.83 -12.77
C LEU A 315 -19.90 -6.00 -12.67
N PHE A 316 -18.60 -5.71 -12.68
CA PHE A 316 -17.55 -6.69 -12.45
C PHE A 316 -17.15 -6.71 -10.96
N ILE A 317 -17.53 -7.77 -10.26
CA ILE A 317 -17.12 -8.05 -8.88
C ILE A 317 -15.94 -9.03 -8.93
N GLY A 318 -14.74 -8.48 -9.01
CA GLY A 318 -13.54 -9.21 -9.39
C GLY A 318 -12.46 -9.26 -8.32
N GLY A 319 -11.40 -10.00 -8.62
CA GLY A 319 -10.13 -9.88 -7.92
C GLY A 319 -9.25 -11.13 -7.99
N SER A 320 -7.99 -10.96 -7.60
CA SER A 320 -7.02 -12.06 -7.49
C SER A 320 -7.45 -13.09 -6.43
N ILE A 321 -6.66 -14.17 -6.29
CA ILE A 321 -6.84 -15.09 -5.17
C ILE A 321 -6.26 -14.42 -3.93
N ALA A 322 -7.12 -14.10 -2.96
CA ALA A 322 -6.70 -13.38 -1.77
C ALA A 322 -5.79 -14.25 -0.88
N ASN A 323 -4.77 -13.62 -0.28
CA ASN A 323 -3.89 -14.29 0.68
C ASN A 323 -4.53 -14.41 2.07
N PHE A 324 -5.17 -13.33 2.56
CA PHE A 324 -5.68 -13.28 3.93
C PHE A 324 -7.12 -12.76 4.04
N THR A 325 -7.59 -11.97 3.06
CA THR A 325 -8.95 -11.43 3.09
C THR A 325 -10.01 -12.53 3.14
N ASN A 326 -10.95 -12.42 4.08
CA ASN A 326 -12.05 -13.36 4.20
C ASN A 326 -13.10 -13.11 3.11
N VAL A 327 -13.10 -13.94 2.06
CA VAL A 327 -14.02 -13.80 0.93
C VAL A 327 -15.46 -14.05 1.36
N GLY A 328 -15.69 -14.95 2.32
CA GLY A 328 -17.03 -15.24 2.83
C GLY A 328 -17.69 -14.03 3.50
N GLU A 329 -16.94 -13.31 4.34
CA GLU A 329 -17.43 -12.10 5.04
C GLU A 329 -17.57 -10.91 4.10
N THR A 330 -16.59 -10.68 3.23
CA THR A 330 -16.66 -9.57 2.27
C THR A 330 -17.83 -9.73 1.30
N PHE A 331 -18.09 -10.94 0.82
CA PHE A 331 -19.25 -11.22 -0.03
C PHE A 331 -20.56 -11.10 0.74
N GLN A 332 -20.59 -11.43 2.04
CA GLN A 332 -21.77 -11.20 2.86
C GLN A 332 -22.18 -9.73 2.88
N GLY A 333 -21.22 -8.80 3.03
CA GLY A 333 -21.51 -7.36 2.98
C GLY A 333 -21.94 -6.88 1.59
N ILE A 334 -21.33 -7.40 0.52
CA ILE A 334 -21.74 -7.13 -0.87
C ILE A 334 -23.18 -7.61 -1.13
N ILE A 335 -23.52 -8.82 -0.69
CA ILE A 335 -24.86 -9.40 -0.87
C ILE A 335 -25.90 -8.54 -0.15
N GLN A 336 -25.63 -8.08 1.08
CA GLN A 336 -26.54 -7.19 1.82
C GLN A 336 -26.77 -5.87 1.07
N ALA A 337 -25.74 -5.33 0.43
CA ALA A 337 -25.89 -4.15 -0.43
C ALA A 337 -26.74 -4.47 -1.67
N ILE A 338 -26.47 -5.57 -2.38
CA ILE A 338 -27.26 -6.00 -3.55
C ILE A 338 -28.74 -6.19 -3.19
N GLU A 339 -29.04 -6.83 -2.05
CA GLU A 339 -30.40 -7.01 -1.54
C GLU A 339 -31.13 -5.68 -1.34
N SER A 340 -30.42 -4.67 -0.82
CA SER A 340 -30.98 -3.34 -0.57
C SER A 340 -31.28 -2.56 -1.86
N PHE A 341 -30.61 -2.90 -2.97
CA PHE A 341 -30.74 -2.24 -4.27
C PHE A 341 -31.45 -3.09 -5.33
N ALA A 342 -31.89 -4.32 -5.02
CA ALA A 342 -32.34 -5.32 -5.99
C ALA A 342 -33.35 -4.78 -7.02
N LEU A 343 -34.40 -4.08 -6.58
CA LEU A 343 -35.41 -3.50 -7.49
C LEU A 343 -34.82 -2.45 -8.44
N LYS A 344 -33.88 -1.63 -7.96
CA LYS A 344 -33.18 -0.64 -8.80
C LYS A 344 -32.25 -1.33 -9.80
N LEU A 345 -31.59 -2.42 -9.39
CA LEU A 345 -30.70 -3.20 -10.25
C LEU A 345 -31.47 -3.85 -11.41
N GLN A 346 -32.65 -4.39 -11.13
CA GLN A 346 -33.56 -4.91 -12.15
C GLN A 346 -34.03 -3.80 -13.10
N ALA A 347 -34.46 -2.65 -12.55
CA ALA A 347 -34.93 -1.52 -13.36
C ALA A 347 -33.87 -0.97 -14.32
N HIS A 348 -32.59 -1.06 -13.96
CA HIS A 348 -31.46 -0.62 -14.80
C HIS A 348 -30.87 -1.73 -15.69
N ASN A 349 -31.48 -2.92 -15.70
CA ASN A 349 -31.00 -4.10 -16.45
C ASN A 349 -29.51 -4.40 -16.19
N ILE A 350 -29.15 -4.52 -14.91
CA ILE A 350 -27.76 -4.74 -14.49
C ILE A 350 -27.40 -6.22 -14.53
N SER A 351 -26.32 -6.55 -15.25
CA SER A 351 -25.68 -7.87 -15.23
C SER A 351 -24.42 -7.86 -14.38
N ILE A 352 -24.31 -8.83 -13.46
CA ILE A 352 -23.21 -8.92 -12.50
C ILE A 352 -22.34 -10.12 -12.82
N TYR A 353 -21.05 -9.89 -13.00
CA TYR A 353 -20.05 -10.92 -13.25
C TYR A 353 -19.08 -10.99 -12.09
N VAL A 354 -18.95 -12.18 -11.50
CA VAL A 354 -18.23 -12.40 -10.26
C VAL A 354 -17.08 -13.37 -10.49
N ARG A 355 -15.86 -12.98 -10.13
CA ARG A 355 -14.70 -13.89 -10.11
C ARG A 355 -13.84 -13.61 -8.90
N ARG A 356 -13.73 -14.58 -7.98
CA ARG A 356 -12.92 -14.41 -6.77
C ARG A 356 -12.38 -15.73 -6.23
N GLY A 357 -11.19 -15.68 -5.64
CA GLY A 357 -10.61 -16.77 -4.84
C GLY A 357 -10.03 -16.24 -3.53
N GLY A 358 -9.71 -17.15 -2.61
CA GLY A 358 -9.11 -16.83 -1.31
C GLY A 358 -9.79 -17.55 -0.14
N PRO A 359 -9.43 -17.21 1.12
CA PRO A 359 -10.05 -17.78 2.31
C PRO A 359 -11.58 -17.75 2.26
N ASN A 360 -12.22 -18.91 2.46
CA ASN A 360 -13.68 -19.09 2.46
C ASN A 360 -14.41 -18.69 1.16
N HIS A 361 -13.71 -18.64 0.01
CA HIS A 361 -14.33 -18.22 -1.26
C HIS A 361 -15.48 -19.12 -1.70
N LYS A 362 -15.40 -20.44 -1.52
CA LYS A 362 -16.49 -21.37 -1.89
C LYS A 362 -17.82 -20.99 -1.26
N GLU A 363 -17.80 -20.61 0.02
CA GLU A 363 -19.00 -20.15 0.73
C GLU A 363 -19.50 -18.81 0.17
N GLY A 364 -18.60 -17.84 -0.02
CA GLY A 364 -18.95 -16.54 -0.59
C GLY A 364 -19.57 -16.64 -1.98
N LEU A 365 -18.94 -17.41 -2.88
CA LEU A 365 -19.41 -17.65 -4.24
C LEU A 365 -20.77 -18.37 -4.27
N ARG A 366 -20.96 -19.38 -3.40
CA ARG A 366 -22.27 -20.04 -3.27
C ARG A 366 -23.35 -19.05 -2.81
N LYS A 367 -23.08 -18.25 -1.77
CA LYS A 367 -24.04 -17.28 -1.23
C LYS A 367 -24.45 -16.23 -2.25
N ILE A 368 -23.53 -15.69 -3.05
CA ILE A 368 -23.87 -14.68 -4.05
C ILE A 368 -24.63 -15.29 -5.24
N LYS A 369 -24.33 -16.54 -5.62
CA LYS A 369 -25.08 -17.30 -6.62
C LYS A 369 -26.52 -17.55 -6.18
N ASP A 370 -26.70 -17.96 -4.92
CA ASP A 370 -28.03 -18.16 -4.31
C ASP A 370 -28.79 -16.83 -4.21
N ALA A 371 -28.11 -15.73 -3.90
CA ALA A 371 -28.71 -14.40 -3.88
C ALA A 371 -29.18 -13.97 -5.28
N GLY A 372 -28.40 -14.21 -6.34
CA GLY A 372 -28.80 -13.92 -7.72
C GLY A 372 -30.09 -14.64 -8.12
N LYS A 373 -30.21 -15.94 -7.82
CA LYS A 373 -31.43 -16.72 -8.06
C LYS A 373 -32.62 -16.21 -7.26
N ARG A 374 -32.41 -15.89 -5.98
CA ARG A 374 -33.48 -15.42 -5.08
C ARG A 374 -34.00 -14.03 -5.45
N LEU A 375 -33.12 -13.16 -5.94
CA LEU A 375 -33.44 -11.78 -6.30
C LEU A 375 -33.81 -11.61 -7.78
N ASP A 376 -33.81 -12.70 -8.56
CA ASP A 376 -34.01 -12.67 -10.02
C ASP A 376 -33.11 -11.62 -10.70
N LEU A 377 -31.81 -11.71 -10.41
CA LEU A 377 -30.76 -10.87 -10.99
C LEU A 377 -29.80 -11.75 -11.80
N PRO A 378 -29.36 -11.31 -12.99
CA PRO A 378 -28.37 -12.03 -13.77
C PRO A 378 -26.98 -11.90 -13.13
N ILE A 379 -26.66 -12.85 -12.23
CA ILE A 379 -25.37 -12.95 -11.55
C ILE A 379 -24.64 -14.21 -12.03
N PHE A 380 -23.53 -14.00 -12.74
CA PHE A 380 -22.64 -15.05 -13.26
C PHE A 380 -21.44 -15.20 -12.32
N VAL A 381 -21.24 -16.40 -11.79
CA VAL A 381 -20.27 -16.64 -10.69
C VAL A 381 -19.21 -17.64 -11.12
N TYR A 382 -17.95 -17.24 -10.95
CA TYR A 382 -16.77 -18.01 -11.33
C TYR A 382 -15.76 -18.03 -10.18
N GLY A 383 -15.02 -19.13 -10.05
CA GLY A 383 -14.02 -19.34 -9.03
C GLY A 383 -12.58 -19.12 -9.52
N PRO A 384 -11.57 -19.56 -8.74
CA PRO A 384 -10.17 -19.44 -9.08
C PRO A 384 -9.75 -20.26 -10.31
N GLU A 385 -10.54 -21.26 -10.69
CA GLU A 385 -10.35 -22.07 -11.90
C GLU A 385 -10.57 -21.28 -13.21
N THR A 386 -11.24 -20.13 -13.14
CA THR A 386 -11.43 -19.23 -14.28
C THR A 386 -10.31 -18.17 -14.30
N PRO A 387 -9.69 -17.85 -15.46
CA PRO A 387 -8.69 -16.79 -15.55
C PRO A 387 -9.23 -15.46 -15.01
N LEU A 388 -8.36 -14.67 -14.38
CA LEU A 388 -8.73 -13.48 -13.61
C LEU A 388 -9.72 -12.55 -14.34
N THR A 389 -9.37 -12.21 -15.57
CA THR A 389 -9.99 -11.20 -16.43
C THR A 389 -10.94 -11.79 -17.46
N ALA A 390 -11.11 -13.12 -17.51
CA ALA A 390 -11.99 -13.79 -18.48
C ALA A 390 -13.45 -13.31 -18.38
N ILE A 391 -13.90 -12.95 -17.17
CA ILE A 391 -15.24 -12.41 -16.97
C ILE A 391 -15.47 -11.06 -17.68
N VAL A 392 -14.40 -10.29 -17.95
CA VAL A 392 -14.49 -9.05 -18.72
C VAL A 392 -14.84 -9.35 -20.18
N GLY A 393 -14.20 -10.36 -20.78
CA GLY A 393 -14.53 -10.85 -22.12
C GLY A 393 -15.97 -11.34 -22.20
N ALA A 394 -16.40 -12.15 -21.22
CA ALA A 394 -17.79 -12.62 -21.14
C ALA A 394 -18.80 -11.46 -21.08
N GLY A 395 -18.55 -10.46 -20.24
CA GLY A 395 -19.46 -9.33 -20.09
C GLY A 395 -19.49 -8.37 -21.28
N LEU A 396 -18.36 -8.13 -21.95
CA LEU A 396 -18.26 -7.16 -23.05
C LEU A 396 -18.51 -7.75 -24.44
N LYS A 397 -18.06 -8.99 -24.68
CA LYS A 397 -18.14 -9.65 -25.99
C LYS A 397 -19.16 -10.78 -26.05
N GLY A 398 -19.68 -11.22 -24.91
CA GLY A 398 -20.53 -12.40 -24.85
C GLY A 398 -19.74 -13.70 -25.06
N ASP A 399 -18.46 -13.71 -24.70
CA ASP A 399 -17.63 -14.93 -24.77
C ASP A 399 -18.21 -16.01 -23.84
N ASP A 400 -18.48 -17.19 -24.39
CA ASP A 400 -18.94 -18.34 -23.60
C ASP A 400 -17.83 -18.77 -22.63
N LEU A 401 -18.07 -18.58 -21.34
CA LEU A 401 -17.25 -19.20 -20.30
C LEU A 401 -17.89 -20.55 -19.92
N PRO A 402 -17.08 -21.61 -19.72
CA PRO A 402 -17.62 -22.89 -19.29
C PRO A 402 -18.45 -22.71 -18.00
N GLU A 403 -19.69 -23.21 -18.01
CA GLU A 403 -20.51 -23.27 -16.81
C GLU A 403 -19.78 -24.10 -15.74
N ASP A 404 -19.87 -23.67 -14.48
CA ASP A 404 -19.31 -24.33 -13.29
C ASP A 404 -19.13 -25.84 -13.50
N VAL A 405 -17.88 -26.31 -13.47
CA VAL A 405 -17.62 -27.74 -13.28
C VAL A 405 -18.21 -28.09 -11.92
N GLN A 406 -19.38 -28.72 -11.92
CA GLN A 406 -20.04 -29.23 -10.73
C GLN A 406 -19.02 -30.01 -9.89
N ASP A 407 -18.79 -29.55 -8.66
CA ASP A 407 -18.44 -30.25 -7.41
C ASP A 407 -17.90 -31.70 -7.51
N ASN A 408 -16.97 -31.97 -8.41
CA ASN A 408 -16.31 -33.28 -8.60
C ASN A 408 -14.83 -33.22 -8.21
N HIS A 409 -14.47 -32.35 -7.26
CA HIS A 409 -13.25 -32.52 -6.49
C HIS A 409 -13.65 -33.11 -5.14
N SER A 410 -13.45 -34.43 -5.04
CA SER A 410 -13.46 -35.19 -3.80
C SER A 410 -12.90 -34.37 -2.65
N ASN A 411 -13.64 -34.29 -1.54
CA ASN A 411 -13.05 -33.95 -0.25
C ASN A 411 -11.77 -34.79 -0.10
N PHE A 412 -10.60 -34.14 -0.13
CA PHE A 412 -9.35 -34.78 0.25
C PHE A 412 -9.45 -35.05 1.75
N VAL A 413 -9.99 -36.21 2.11
CA VAL A 413 -9.90 -36.74 3.46
C VAL A 413 -8.51 -37.34 3.58
N VAL A 414 -7.62 -36.65 4.29
CA VAL A 414 -6.39 -37.25 4.80
C VAL A 414 -6.82 -38.37 5.73
N SER A 415 -6.58 -39.61 5.32
CA SER A 415 -6.81 -40.76 6.19
C SER A 415 -5.78 -40.71 7.33
N ALA A 416 -6.14 -41.27 8.50
CA ALA A 416 -5.32 -41.22 9.72
C ALA A 416 -3.92 -41.87 9.60
N ASP A 417 -3.59 -42.44 8.45
CA ASP A 417 -2.30 -43.08 8.12
C ASP A 417 -1.39 -42.24 7.20
N GLY A 418 -1.79 -41.02 6.82
CA GLY A 418 -0.96 -40.11 6.03
C GLY A 418 -0.78 -40.49 4.56
N SER A 419 -1.56 -41.44 4.02
CA SER A 419 -1.50 -41.79 2.59
C SER A 419 -2.44 -40.93 1.73
N ILE A 420 -1.93 -40.43 0.58
CA ILE A 420 -2.72 -39.73 -0.46
C ILE A 420 -2.99 -40.72 -1.60
N SER A 421 -4.24 -41.14 -1.78
CA SER A 421 -4.64 -41.99 -2.91
C SER A 421 -5.07 -41.14 -4.09
N CYS A 422 -4.26 -41.11 -5.15
CA CYS A 422 -4.63 -40.54 -6.45
C CYS A 422 -4.94 -41.68 -7.43
N LYS A 423 -6.20 -41.87 -7.80
CA LYS A 423 -6.58 -42.77 -8.88
C LYS A 423 -6.37 -42.07 -10.23
N HIS A 424 -5.14 -42.06 -10.73
CA HIS A 424 -4.78 -42.23 -12.16
C HIS A 424 -3.26 -42.06 -12.32
N ALA A 425 -2.52 -43.14 -12.13
CA ALA A 425 -1.19 -43.32 -12.70
C ALA A 425 -1.09 -44.77 -13.17
N LYS A 426 -0.90 -44.98 -14.47
CA LYS A 426 -0.53 -46.30 -15.00
C LYS A 426 0.85 -46.63 -14.44
N GLN A 427 0.91 -47.60 -13.53
CA GLN A 427 2.14 -48.25 -13.11
C GLN A 427 2.76 -48.98 -14.30
N GLN A 428 3.96 -48.58 -14.71
CA GLN A 428 4.93 -49.52 -15.27
C GLN A 428 5.91 -49.87 -14.16
N SER A 429 6.11 -51.18 -14.00
CA SER A 429 6.78 -51.87 -12.91
C SER A 429 8.28 -51.54 -12.83
N LEU A 430 8.72 -51.19 -11.63
CA LEU A 430 10.11 -51.23 -11.17
C LEU A 430 10.41 -52.65 -10.66
N GLU A 431 10.94 -53.49 -11.53
CA GLU A 431 11.65 -54.73 -11.16
C GLU A 431 12.81 -54.86 -12.15
N GLU A 432 13.91 -54.17 -11.86
CA GLU A 432 15.27 -54.37 -12.39
C GLU A 432 16.08 -53.13 -11.98
N LEU A 433 16.78 -53.19 -10.84
CA LEU A 433 17.98 -52.41 -10.49
C LEU A 433 18.36 -52.75 -9.02
N GLU A 434 18.60 -54.03 -8.75
CA GLU A 434 19.45 -54.46 -7.64
C GLU A 434 20.68 -55.08 -8.26
N GLU A 435 21.80 -54.34 -8.21
CA GLU A 435 23.19 -54.79 -8.15
C GLU A 435 24.08 -53.65 -8.68
N LEU A 436 24.85 -53.01 -7.79
CA LEU A 436 26.22 -52.52 -8.06
C LEU A 436 26.87 -52.01 -6.76
N ASN A 437 28.12 -52.44 -6.58
CA ASN A 437 28.86 -52.59 -5.32
C ASN A 437 29.40 -51.31 -4.66
N ASP A 438 29.74 -51.50 -3.37
CA ASP A 438 30.16 -50.57 -2.32
C ASP A 438 31.57 -49.95 -2.45
N ASP A 439 32.20 -49.97 -3.63
CA ASP A 439 33.58 -49.48 -3.82
C ASP A 439 33.70 -48.16 -4.61
N THR A 440 32.58 -47.51 -4.96
CA THR A 440 32.58 -46.27 -5.76
C THR A 440 32.41 -45.00 -4.92
N VAL A 441 32.13 -45.13 -3.61
CA VAL A 441 31.80 -44.00 -2.71
C VAL A 441 33.07 -43.28 -2.21
N SER A 442 34.23 -43.96 -2.18
CA SER A 442 35.50 -43.38 -1.70
C SER A 442 36.19 -42.45 -2.71
N THR A 443 35.95 -42.66 -4.02
CA THR A 443 36.58 -41.84 -5.08
C THR A 443 35.77 -40.57 -5.38
N TYR A 444 34.48 -40.54 -5.07
CA TYR A 444 33.60 -39.36 -5.26
C TYR A 444 33.78 -38.28 -4.19
N MET A 445 34.21 -38.64 -2.98
CA MET A 445 34.45 -37.69 -1.87
C MET A 445 35.78 -36.91 -1.99
N ASN A 446 36.71 -37.31 -2.87
CA ASN A 446 38.01 -36.66 -3.02
C ASN A 446 38.11 -35.66 -4.19
N ASN A 447 37.09 -35.57 -5.06
CA ASN A 447 37.07 -34.60 -6.17
C ASN A 447 36.31 -33.29 -5.85
N ILE A 448 35.72 -33.15 -4.65
CA ILE A 448 35.18 -31.87 -4.14
C ILE A 448 36.27 -31.16 -3.33
N SER A 449 37.38 -30.85 -3.98
CA SER A 449 38.41 -29.97 -3.39
C SER A 449 39.13 -29.09 -4.41
N SER A 450 38.63 -29.00 -5.64
CA SER A 450 39.11 -28.04 -6.65
C SER A 450 38.03 -27.03 -7.03
N ALA A 451 37.81 -26.08 -6.12
CA ALA A 451 37.18 -24.80 -6.41
C ALA A 451 38.09 -23.92 -7.30
N SER A 452 38.35 -24.36 -8.54
CA SER A 452 39.22 -23.64 -9.48
C SER A 452 38.54 -23.24 -10.79
N SER A 453 37.28 -23.61 -11.03
CA SER A 453 36.55 -23.22 -12.26
C SER A 453 35.78 -21.89 -12.14
N LEU A 454 35.72 -21.27 -10.95
CA LEU A 454 35.08 -19.97 -10.71
C LEU A 454 35.96 -18.74 -11.04
N LYS A 455 37.17 -18.94 -11.60
CA LYS A 455 38.13 -17.85 -11.85
C LYS A 455 38.19 -17.33 -13.30
N SER A 456 37.37 -17.84 -14.22
CA SER A 456 37.40 -17.39 -15.64
C SER A 456 36.19 -16.58 -16.12
N PHE A 457 35.32 -16.14 -15.21
CA PHE A 457 34.17 -15.28 -15.54
C PHE A 457 34.07 -14.04 -14.63
N ALA A 458 35.18 -13.55 -14.10
CA ALA A 458 35.21 -12.35 -13.27
C ALA A 458 35.28 -11.09 -14.16
N GLY A 459 34.14 -10.46 -14.40
CA GLY A 459 34.03 -9.19 -15.09
C GLY A 459 32.88 -8.33 -14.57
N THR A 460 33.23 -7.34 -13.74
CA THR A 460 32.43 -6.21 -13.20
C THR A 460 31.80 -6.39 -11.81
N ALA A 461 31.90 -5.31 -11.02
CA ALA A 461 31.58 -5.21 -9.59
C ALA A 461 30.12 -5.56 -9.19
N SER A 462 29.20 -5.70 -10.16
CA SER A 462 27.78 -5.93 -9.87
C SER A 462 27.45 -7.36 -9.43
N GLU A 463 28.22 -8.37 -9.84
CA GLU A 463 27.94 -9.76 -9.43
C GLU A 463 28.39 -10.04 -7.99
N ALA A 464 29.47 -9.41 -7.54
CA ALA A 464 29.96 -9.51 -6.17
C ALA A 464 29.01 -8.81 -5.17
N GLU A 465 28.40 -7.69 -5.54
CA GLU A 465 27.40 -7.01 -4.69
C GLU A 465 26.10 -7.81 -4.56
N VAL A 466 25.60 -8.39 -5.65
CA VAL A 466 24.42 -9.28 -5.61
C VAL A 466 24.71 -10.55 -4.81
N ALA A 467 25.87 -11.18 -5.00
CA ALA A 467 26.29 -12.34 -4.22
C ALA A 467 26.52 -12.00 -2.74
N ALA A 468 26.92 -10.77 -2.40
CA ALA A 468 27.19 -10.35 -1.02
C ALA A 468 25.91 -10.13 -0.18
N LYS A 469 24.76 -9.84 -0.80
CA LYS A 469 23.45 -9.68 -0.15
C LYS A 469 22.52 -10.90 -0.35
N SER A 470 23.02 -11.93 -1.02
CA SER A 470 22.26 -13.13 -1.39
C SER A 470 21.85 -13.95 -0.16
N PHE A 471 20.56 -13.86 0.22
CA PHE A 471 19.94 -14.79 1.15
C PHE A 471 19.40 -16.02 0.42
N THR A 472 19.42 -17.18 1.07
CA THR A 472 18.81 -18.40 0.56
C THR A 472 17.82 -18.94 1.58
N LEU A 473 16.54 -18.97 1.20
CA LEU A 473 15.53 -19.72 1.96
C LEU A 473 15.72 -21.21 1.69
N ASN A 474 15.68 -22.02 2.74
CA ASN A 474 15.78 -23.47 2.68
C ASN A 474 14.94 -24.11 3.81
N GLU A 475 14.88 -25.43 3.82
CA GLU A 475 14.15 -26.24 4.82
C GLU A 475 14.59 -26.00 6.28
N LYS A 476 15.78 -25.43 6.50
CA LYS A 476 16.33 -25.11 7.84
C LYS A 476 16.10 -23.66 8.23
N THR A 477 15.54 -22.83 7.34
CA THR A 477 15.25 -21.43 7.65
C THR A 477 14.28 -21.35 8.83
N THR A 478 14.67 -20.56 9.83
CA THR A 478 13.90 -20.28 11.04
C THR A 478 13.67 -18.78 11.20
N ALA A 479 12.47 -18.42 11.66
CA ALA A 479 11.99 -17.07 11.76
C ALA A 479 11.48 -16.72 13.17
N VAL A 480 11.64 -15.46 13.54
CA VAL A 480 10.91 -14.81 14.62
C VAL A 480 9.81 -13.94 14.01
N VAL A 481 8.59 -14.03 14.54
CA VAL A 481 7.45 -13.21 14.10
C VAL A 481 7.24 -12.07 15.10
N TRP A 482 7.32 -10.83 14.64
CA TRP A 482 6.97 -9.67 15.47
C TRP A 482 5.47 -9.40 15.37
N GLY A 483 4.80 -9.36 16.53
CA GLY A 483 3.35 -9.13 16.64
C GLY A 483 2.55 -10.38 17.04
N GLN A 484 1.33 -10.17 17.57
CA GLN A 484 0.43 -11.24 18.00
C GLN A 484 -0.34 -11.87 16.82
N GLN A 485 0.38 -12.55 15.92
CA GLN A 485 -0.16 -13.02 14.65
C GLN A 485 -0.39 -14.54 14.63
N GLN A 486 -1.26 -15.03 15.51
CA GLN A 486 -1.52 -16.47 15.67
C GLN A 486 -1.96 -17.14 14.36
N LYS A 487 -2.86 -16.52 13.59
CA LYS A 487 -3.34 -17.06 12.31
C LYS A 487 -2.23 -17.17 11.27
N ALA A 488 -1.36 -16.17 11.17
CA ALA A 488 -0.26 -16.18 10.22
C ALA A 488 0.81 -17.22 10.61
N ILE A 489 1.15 -17.30 11.91
CA ILE A 489 2.06 -18.31 12.43
C ILE A 489 1.50 -19.71 12.17
N GLN A 490 0.25 -19.98 12.52
CA GLN A 490 -0.39 -21.28 12.25
C GLN A 490 -0.35 -21.61 10.75
N GLY A 491 -0.67 -20.65 9.87
CA GLY A 491 -0.61 -20.87 8.43
C GLY A 491 0.81 -21.17 7.91
N MET A 492 1.86 -20.62 8.52
CA MET A 492 3.25 -20.98 8.22
C MET A 492 3.56 -22.41 8.66
N LEU A 493 3.13 -22.81 9.86
CA LEU A 493 3.31 -24.16 10.39
C LEU A 493 2.56 -25.22 9.57
N ASP A 494 1.34 -24.91 9.13
CA ASP A 494 0.55 -25.78 8.24
C ASP A 494 1.27 -26.00 6.91
N PHE A 495 1.86 -24.94 6.36
CA PHE A 495 2.68 -25.02 5.15
C PHE A 495 3.95 -25.84 5.36
N ASP A 496 4.64 -25.63 6.48
CA ASP A 496 5.85 -26.38 6.82
C ASP A 496 5.58 -27.88 6.92
N TRP A 497 4.48 -28.26 7.59
CA TRP A 497 4.04 -29.66 7.70
C TRP A 497 3.66 -30.24 6.34
N ALA A 498 2.90 -29.49 5.52
CA ALA A 498 2.54 -29.91 4.16
C ALA A 498 3.75 -30.07 3.24
N CYS A 499 4.82 -29.31 3.47
CA CYS A 499 6.10 -29.44 2.78
C CYS A 499 6.97 -30.60 3.30
N GLY A 500 6.55 -31.30 4.35
CA GLY A 500 7.33 -32.37 4.97
C GLY A 500 8.54 -31.89 5.78
N ARG A 501 8.54 -30.63 6.25
CA ARG A 501 9.63 -30.14 7.11
C ARG A 501 9.66 -30.92 8.42
N ALA A 502 10.86 -31.23 8.90
CA ALA A 502 11.05 -31.87 10.20
C ALA A 502 10.77 -30.91 11.38
N THR A 503 10.98 -29.61 11.18
CA THR A 503 10.81 -28.59 12.22
C THR A 503 9.98 -27.40 11.72
N PRO A 504 9.18 -26.77 12.61
CA PRO A 504 8.51 -25.52 12.32
C PRO A 504 9.48 -24.44 11.86
N SER A 505 9.06 -23.63 10.90
CA SER A 505 9.81 -22.48 10.44
C SER A 505 9.73 -21.28 11.40
N VAL A 506 8.67 -21.19 12.20
CA VAL A 506 8.58 -20.17 13.26
C VAL A 506 9.14 -20.75 14.55
N ALA A 507 10.23 -20.15 15.03
CA ALA A 507 10.89 -20.58 16.26
C ALA A 507 10.32 -19.85 17.50
N ALA A 508 9.96 -18.57 17.34
CA ALA A 508 9.34 -17.77 18.39
C ALA A 508 8.51 -16.61 17.81
N SER A 509 7.69 -16.00 18.67
CA SER A 509 7.14 -14.66 18.42
C SER A 509 7.75 -13.65 19.39
N THR A 510 7.67 -12.37 19.05
CA THR A 510 8.03 -11.29 19.96
C THR A 510 6.98 -10.18 19.97
N TYR A 511 6.64 -9.69 21.17
CA TYR A 511 5.70 -8.61 21.35
C TYR A 511 5.96 -7.85 22.66
N PRO A 512 6.41 -6.58 22.60
CA PRO A 512 6.93 -5.87 23.78
C PRO A 512 5.86 -5.51 24.83
N TYR A 513 4.59 -5.62 24.45
CA TYR A 513 3.44 -5.28 25.30
C TYR A 513 2.85 -6.48 26.05
N SER A 514 3.42 -7.69 25.86
CA SER A 514 3.04 -8.89 26.59
C SER A 514 4.23 -9.45 27.36
N ASP A 515 3.96 -10.14 28.46
CA ASP A 515 4.97 -10.92 29.18
C ASP A 515 5.39 -12.15 28.36
N ASN A 516 6.51 -12.77 28.76
CA ASN A 516 6.98 -14.00 28.15
C ASN A 516 5.94 -15.10 28.37
N THR A 517 5.44 -15.69 27.29
CA THR A 517 4.36 -16.67 27.30
C THR A 517 4.63 -17.80 26.31
N MET A 518 3.90 -18.91 26.44
CA MET A 518 3.92 -20.01 25.47
C MET A 518 2.60 -20.02 24.72
N ASN A 519 2.66 -19.92 23.40
CA ASN A 519 1.49 -19.98 22.54
C ASN A 519 1.35 -21.38 21.96
N LYS A 520 0.14 -21.92 22.03
CA LYS A 520 -0.20 -23.23 21.46
C LYS A 520 -0.49 -23.10 19.97
N PHE A 521 0.12 -23.98 19.20
CA PHE A 521 -0.07 -24.15 17.76
C PHE A 521 -0.19 -25.64 17.42
N TYR A 522 -0.57 -25.94 16.19
CA TYR A 522 -0.58 -27.29 15.64
C TYR A 522 0.51 -27.45 14.59
N PHE A 523 1.18 -28.59 14.59
CA PHE A 523 2.08 -29.02 13.52
C PHE A 523 1.60 -30.38 13.02
N GLY A 524 0.79 -30.37 11.97
CA GLY A 524 -0.05 -31.50 11.64
C GLY A 524 -1.11 -31.72 12.72
N GLN A 525 -1.13 -32.92 13.32
CA GLN A 525 -2.05 -33.24 14.42
C GLN A 525 -1.44 -33.02 15.80
N GLU A 526 -0.13 -32.74 15.88
CA GLU A 526 0.58 -32.57 17.15
C GLU A 526 0.44 -31.14 17.68
N GLU A 527 0.23 -31.02 18.99
CA GLU A 527 0.26 -29.74 19.68
C GLU A 527 1.72 -29.32 19.93
N LYS A 528 2.10 -28.14 19.42
CA LYS A 528 3.40 -27.52 19.63
C LYS A 528 3.23 -26.22 20.40
N PHE A 529 4.10 -25.97 21.37
CA PHE A 529 4.16 -24.71 22.09
C PHE A 529 5.35 -23.90 21.57
N LEU A 530 5.09 -22.69 21.07
CA LEU A 530 6.12 -21.75 20.65
C LEU A 530 6.23 -20.61 21.66
N PRO A 531 7.45 -20.24 22.08
CA PRO A 531 7.65 -19.13 23.00
C PRO A 531 7.33 -17.80 22.34
N SER A 532 6.75 -16.90 23.13
CA SER A 532 6.55 -15.50 22.80
C SER A 532 7.33 -14.66 23.80
N TYR A 533 8.32 -13.93 23.33
CA TYR A 533 9.19 -13.12 24.16
C TYR A 533 8.78 -11.65 24.16
N ARG A 534 9.02 -10.96 25.26
CA ARG A 534 8.85 -9.51 25.34
C ARG A 534 9.95 -8.77 24.59
N SER A 535 11.20 -9.26 24.67
CA SER A 535 12.35 -8.66 23.97
C SER A 535 12.58 -9.36 22.63
N MET A 536 12.83 -8.58 21.57
CA MET A 536 13.23 -9.14 20.27
C MET A 536 14.59 -9.82 20.38
N LYS A 537 15.56 -9.15 21.01
CA LYS A 537 16.90 -9.70 21.24
C LYS A 537 16.88 -11.06 21.94
N GLU A 538 16.10 -11.18 23.01
CA GLU A 538 15.92 -12.46 23.73
C GLU A 538 15.38 -13.56 22.80
N ALA A 539 14.39 -13.24 21.96
CA ALA A 539 13.82 -14.20 21.01
C ALA A 539 14.88 -14.74 20.02
N PHE A 540 15.75 -13.87 19.50
CA PHE A 540 16.79 -14.26 18.55
C PHE A 540 17.96 -15.01 19.21
N ASP A 541 18.37 -14.58 20.41
CA ASP A 541 19.43 -15.22 21.19
C ASP A 541 19.06 -16.68 21.53
N GLU A 542 17.79 -16.96 21.83
CA GLU A 542 17.31 -18.30 22.21
C GLU A 542 17.00 -19.22 21.00
N THR A 543 16.73 -18.67 19.81
CA THR A 543 16.19 -19.46 18.67
C THR A 543 17.14 -19.65 17.49
N ASN A 544 18.27 -18.94 17.45
CA ASN A 544 19.17 -18.88 16.28
C ASN A 544 18.44 -18.50 14.97
N ALA A 545 17.29 -17.83 15.05
CA ALA A 545 16.52 -17.43 13.89
C ALA A 545 17.32 -16.45 13.01
N THR A 546 17.14 -16.55 11.70
CA THR A 546 17.82 -15.69 10.71
C THR A 546 16.85 -14.79 9.95
N VAL A 547 15.54 -14.97 10.16
CA VAL A 547 14.47 -14.22 9.50
C VAL A 547 13.61 -13.51 10.54
N LEU A 548 13.30 -12.23 10.29
CA LEU A 548 12.25 -11.50 10.99
C LEU A 548 11.05 -11.30 10.07
N VAL A 549 9.86 -11.72 10.52
CA VAL A 549 8.60 -11.35 9.86
C VAL A 549 7.90 -10.29 10.71
N CYS A 550 7.88 -9.05 10.21
CA CYS A 550 7.44 -7.88 10.95
C CYS A 550 6.01 -7.48 10.59
N PHE A 551 5.06 -7.76 11.49
CA PHE A 551 3.67 -7.30 11.41
C PHE A 551 3.40 -6.05 12.27
N ALA A 552 4.44 -5.27 12.54
CA ALA A 552 4.29 -3.98 13.19
C ALA A 552 3.43 -3.05 12.34
N SER A 553 2.59 -2.22 12.99
CA SER A 553 1.85 -1.16 12.28
C SER A 553 2.80 -0.20 11.57
N TYR A 554 2.35 0.51 10.53
CA TYR A 554 3.18 1.49 9.82
C TYR A 554 3.82 2.55 10.72
N ARG A 555 3.19 2.84 11.87
CA ARG A 555 3.69 3.79 12.89
C ARG A 555 4.89 3.28 13.67
N SER A 556 4.99 1.96 13.82
CA SER A 556 6.00 1.30 14.65
C SER A 556 7.00 0.47 13.84
N ALA A 557 6.69 0.16 12.57
CA ALA A 557 7.51 -0.67 11.71
C ALA A 557 8.94 -0.15 11.56
N TYR A 558 9.11 1.17 11.44
CA TYR A 558 10.45 1.77 11.34
C TYR A 558 11.33 1.46 12.56
N GLU A 559 10.86 1.75 13.78
CA GLU A 559 11.67 1.54 14.99
C GLU A 559 11.95 0.05 15.22
N VAL A 560 10.96 -0.81 15.00
CA VAL A 560 11.09 -2.27 15.15
C VAL A 560 12.13 -2.84 14.18
N VAL A 561 12.06 -2.46 12.90
CA VAL A 561 12.99 -2.98 11.90
C VAL A 561 14.38 -2.38 12.11
N LYS A 562 14.47 -1.11 12.50
CA LYS A 562 15.76 -0.49 12.83
C LYS A 562 16.44 -1.22 14.00
N GLU A 563 15.72 -1.49 15.09
CA GLU A 563 16.19 -2.30 16.23
C GLU A 563 16.71 -3.66 15.74
N ALA A 564 15.92 -4.36 14.91
CA ALA A 564 16.32 -5.66 14.36
C ALA A 564 17.62 -5.60 13.55
N LEU A 565 17.72 -4.62 12.65
CA LEU A 565 18.91 -4.44 11.82
C LEU A 565 20.12 -4.07 12.67
N GLU A 566 19.96 -3.25 13.71
CA GLU A 566 21.05 -2.74 14.55
C GLU A 566 21.55 -3.79 15.56
N GLU A 567 20.63 -4.48 16.24
CA GLU A 567 20.93 -5.29 17.42
C GLU A 567 21.08 -6.79 17.17
N ILE A 568 20.60 -7.33 16.03
CA ILE A 568 20.57 -8.78 15.77
C ILE A 568 21.66 -9.17 14.74
N PRO A 569 22.81 -9.74 15.16
CA PRO A 569 23.93 -10.00 14.26
C PRO A 569 23.69 -11.13 13.24
N GLN A 570 22.85 -12.11 13.57
CA GLN A 570 22.56 -13.29 12.74
C GLN A 570 21.44 -13.06 11.71
N LEU A 571 20.82 -11.88 11.71
CA LEU A 571 19.69 -11.56 10.85
C LEU A 571 20.14 -11.51 9.38
N GLN A 572 19.41 -12.19 8.50
CA GLN A 572 19.68 -12.25 7.06
C GLN A 572 18.55 -11.65 6.22
N LEU A 573 17.30 -11.79 6.69
CA LEU A 573 16.12 -11.27 6.01
C LEU A 573 15.13 -10.65 6.98
N VAL A 574 14.57 -9.51 6.60
CA VAL A 574 13.42 -8.89 7.25
C VAL A 574 12.29 -8.74 6.24
N ALA A 575 11.12 -9.28 6.55
CA ALA A 575 9.90 -9.00 5.81
C ALA A 575 9.07 -7.93 6.55
N ILE A 576 8.79 -6.81 5.90
CA ILE A 576 8.01 -5.70 6.45
C ILE A 576 6.62 -5.74 5.83
N ILE A 577 5.61 -6.16 6.60
CA ILE A 577 4.26 -6.38 6.07
C ILE A 577 3.48 -5.06 5.95
N ALA A 578 3.70 -4.11 6.85
CA ALA A 578 2.95 -2.86 6.90
C ALA A 578 3.07 -2.03 5.62
N GLU A 579 1.92 -1.55 5.16
CA GLU A 579 1.77 -0.52 4.14
C GLU A 579 1.68 0.87 4.79
N GLY A 580 2.15 1.91 4.09
CA GLY A 580 2.10 3.29 4.58
C GLY A 580 3.28 3.67 5.48
N VAL A 581 4.43 3.02 5.32
CA VAL A 581 5.67 3.44 5.99
C VAL A 581 6.26 4.63 5.22
N PRO A 582 6.55 5.77 5.87
CA PRO A 582 7.08 6.95 5.19
C PRO A 582 8.32 6.69 4.33
N GLU A 583 8.34 7.22 3.11
CA GLU A 583 9.38 7.01 2.10
C GLU A 583 10.78 7.32 2.66
N ARG A 584 10.90 8.42 3.42
CA ARG A 584 12.17 8.82 4.05
C ARG A 584 12.65 7.82 5.10
N LEU A 585 11.73 7.23 5.87
CA LEU A 585 12.07 6.21 6.87
C LEU A 585 12.48 4.90 6.20
N THR A 586 11.77 4.49 5.14
CA THR A 586 12.11 3.31 4.35
C THR A 586 13.49 3.43 3.71
N ARG A 587 13.85 4.59 3.14
CA ARG A 587 15.21 4.85 2.62
C ARG A 587 16.30 4.71 3.67
N HIS A 588 16.02 5.15 4.90
CA HIS A 588 16.96 4.97 6.01
C HIS A 588 17.14 3.49 6.37
N LEU A 589 16.05 2.72 6.43
CA LEU A 589 16.13 1.25 6.65
C LEU A 589 16.92 0.55 5.54
N ILE A 590 16.69 0.91 4.27
CA ILE A 590 17.44 0.39 3.12
C ILE A 590 18.94 0.65 3.31
N LYS A 591 19.33 1.87 3.68
CA LYS A 591 20.74 2.23 3.87
C LYS A 591 21.42 1.40 4.97
N ILE A 592 20.74 1.19 6.10
CA ILE A 592 21.24 0.34 7.19
C ILE A 592 21.38 -1.11 6.71
N ALA A 593 20.33 -1.63 6.06
CA ALA A 593 20.29 -3.00 5.57
C ALA A 593 21.37 -3.28 4.50
N ASP A 594 21.60 -2.34 3.57
CA ASP A 594 22.67 -2.44 2.57
C ASP A 594 24.06 -2.49 3.22
N THR A 595 24.29 -1.64 4.23
CA THR A 595 25.54 -1.60 5.00
C THR A 595 25.81 -2.92 5.72
N LYS A 596 24.75 -3.52 6.28
CA LYS A 596 24.81 -4.80 7.00
C LYS A 596 24.61 -6.04 6.12
N ARG A 597 24.35 -5.85 4.81
CA ARG A 597 24.05 -6.91 3.84
C ARG A 597 22.84 -7.78 4.23
N ILE A 598 21.84 -7.17 4.85
CA ILE A 598 20.57 -7.79 5.22
C ILE A 598 19.56 -7.53 4.09
N THR A 599 18.77 -8.52 3.71
CA THR A 599 17.70 -8.32 2.73
C THR A 599 16.42 -7.83 3.40
N ILE A 600 15.81 -6.78 2.85
CA ILE A 600 14.45 -6.35 3.23
C ILE A 600 13.48 -6.74 2.11
N VAL A 601 12.42 -7.48 2.44
CA VAL A 601 11.26 -7.72 1.55
C VAL A 601 10.11 -6.85 2.06
N GLY A 602 9.56 -5.97 1.22
CA GLY A 602 8.62 -4.93 1.64
C GLY A 602 9.28 -3.55 1.82
N PRO A 603 8.60 -2.53 2.37
CA PRO A 603 7.27 -2.58 3.01
C PRO A 603 6.11 -2.80 2.03
N ALA A 604 4.87 -2.77 2.55
CA ALA A 604 3.64 -2.96 1.77
C ALA A 604 3.63 -4.26 0.96
N THR A 605 3.95 -5.39 1.61
CA THR A 605 4.01 -6.70 0.97
C THR A 605 3.35 -7.79 1.81
N VAL A 606 2.87 -8.82 1.13
CA VAL A 606 2.52 -10.09 1.79
C VAL A 606 3.76 -10.93 2.13
N GLY A 607 4.88 -10.67 1.44
CA GLY A 607 6.16 -11.36 1.60
C GLY A 607 6.56 -12.18 0.37
N GLY A 608 6.62 -13.50 0.54
CA GLY A 608 7.15 -14.42 -0.45
C GLY A 608 7.02 -15.88 -0.02
N ILE A 609 7.21 -16.78 -0.98
CA ILE A 609 7.08 -18.22 -0.81
C ILE A 609 8.15 -18.96 -1.59
N LYS A 610 8.77 -19.95 -0.96
CA LYS A 610 9.64 -20.94 -1.58
C LYS A 610 9.07 -22.33 -1.26
N PRO A 611 8.29 -22.93 -2.17
CA PRO A 611 7.69 -24.26 -1.96
C PRO A 611 8.72 -25.31 -1.52
N GLY A 612 8.33 -26.16 -0.57
CA GLY A 612 9.23 -27.14 0.07
C GLY A 612 10.14 -26.55 1.16
N CYS A 613 10.29 -25.23 1.23
CA CYS A 613 11.27 -24.58 2.11
C CYS A 613 10.63 -23.66 3.15
N PHE A 614 10.05 -22.52 2.75
CA PHE A 614 9.61 -21.48 3.67
C PHE A 614 8.58 -20.56 3.02
N LYS A 615 7.63 -20.05 3.80
CA LYS A 615 6.75 -18.96 3.37
C LYS A 615 6.74 -17.85 4.40
N ILE A 616 6.60 -16.61 3.95
CA ILE A 616 6.51 -15.42 4.80
C ILE A 616 5.05 -15.16 5.13
N GLY A 617 4.69 -15.27 6.41
CA GLY A 617 3.40 -14.85 6.94
C GLY A 617 2.20 -15.44 6.18
N ASN A 618 1.34 -14.56 5.68
CA ASN A 618 0.09 -14.94 4.99
C ASN A 618 0.27 -15.31 3.53
N THR A 619 1.49 -15.32 2.97
CA THR A 619 1.72 -15.61 1.54
C THR A 619 1.13 -16.96 1.14
N GLY A 620 0.50 -17.02 -0.04
CA GLY A 620 -0.13 -18.23 -0.58
C GLY A 620 -1.46 -18.59 0.05
N GLY A 621 -1.89 -17.85 1.09
CA GLY A 621 -3.15 -18.05 1.78
C GLY A 621 -3.29 -19.41 2.46
N MET A 622 -4.51 -19.96 2.40
CA MET A 622 -4.85 -21.26 2.98
C MET A 622 -4.26 -22.41 2.16
N ILE A 623 -4.15 -23.58 2.78
CA ILE A 623 -3.50 -24.77 2.20
C ILE A 623 -4.15 -25.23 0.89
N ASP A 624 -5.45 -25.00 0.71
CA ASP A 624 -6.19 -25.33 -0.51
C ASP A 624 -5.62 -24.61 -1.74
N ASN A 625 -5.29 -23.31 -1.60
CA ASN A 625 -4.68 -22.55 -2.67
C ASN A 625 -3.23 -23.01 -2.94
N ILE A 626 -2.46 -23.30 -1.90
CA ILE A 626 -1.07 -23.75 -2.05
C ILE A 626 -1.02 -25.03 -2.90
N LEU A 627 -1.92 -25.98 -2.64
CA LEU A 627 -2.02 -27.24 -3.38
C LEU A 627 -2.54 -27.05 -4.83
N ALA A 628 -3.36 -26.04 -5.10
CA ALA A 628 -4.00 -25.81 -6.39
C ALA A 628 -3.21 -24.91 -7.38
N SER A 629 -2.06 -24.38 -6.96
CA SER A 629 -1.41 -23.22 -7.60
C SER A 629 -0.68 -23.48 -8.94
N ASN A 630 -0.53 -24.72 -9.40
CA ASN A 630 0.24 -25.05 -10.60
C ASN A 630 -0.66 -25.51 -11.75
N ARG A 631 -0.85 -24.65 -12.76
CA ARG A 631 -1.69 -24.95 -13.94
C ARG A 631 -0.95 -24.92 -15.27
N ASN A 632 0.00 -24.01 -15.40
CA ASN A 632 0.72 -23.75 -16.64
C ASN A 632 2.21 -24.10 -16.53
N SER A 633 2.64 -24.62 -15.39
CA SER A 633 4.01 -25.05 -15.16
C SER A 633 4.13 -26.21 -14.19
N ASP A 634 5.34 -26.76 -14.02
CA ASP A 634 5.68 -27.76 -13.00
C ASP A 634 5.60 -27.18 -11.58
N GLY A 635 5.77 -25.86 -11.45
CA GLY A 635 5.28 -25.06 -10.35
C GLY A 635 6.10 -23.81 -10.08
N VAL A 636 5.85 -23.19 -8.92
CA VAL A 636 6.67 -22.07 -8.43
C VAL A 636 7.90 -22.63 -7.70
N TYR A 637 9.10 -22.22 -8.12
CA TYR A 637 10.33 -22.52 -7.38
C TYR A 637 10.55 -21.54 -6.22
N GLU A 638 10.47 -20.24 -6.49
CA GLU A 638 10.51 -19.16 -5.50
C GLU A 638 9.72 -17.96 -6.04
N GLY A 639 8.87 -17.36 -5.21
CA GLY A 639 8.09 -16.17 -5.52
C GLY A 639 8.27 -15.11 -4.46
N VAL A 640 8.51 -13.87 -4.87
CA VAL A 640 8.67 -12.72 -3.95
C VAL A 640 7.82 -11.57 -4.46
N ALA A 641 7.04 -10.98 -3.55
CA ALA A 641 6.41 -9.68 -3.76
C ALA A 641 7.27 -8.62 -3.08
N ILE A 642 7.91 -7.75 -3.86
CA ILE A 642 8.86 -6.75 -3.31
C ILE A 642 8.17 -5.65 -2.50
N GLY A 643 6.87 -5.42 -2.76
CA GLY A 643 6.05 -4.40 -2.11
C GLY A 643 5.55 -3.32 -3.06
N GLY A 644 4.48 -2.62 -2.69
CA GLY A 644 3.88 -1.51 -3.46
C GLY A 644 4.42 -0.11 -3.16
N ASP A 645 5.33 0.00 -2.18
CA ASP A 645 5.96 1.27 -1.81
C ASP A 645 6.92 1.78 -2.89
N ARG A 646 7.11 3.11 -2.97
CA ARG A 646 7.99 3.75 -3.96
C ARG A 646 9.44 3.27 -3.89
N TYR A 647 9.93 2.94 -2.70
CA TYR A 647 11.28 2.42 -2.48
C TYR A 647 11.19 1.05 -1.79
N PRO A 648 10.99 -0.04 -2.54
CA PRO A 648 10.93 -1.37 -1.94
C PRO A 648 12.30 -1.74 -1.35
N GLY A 649 12.35 -2.45 -0.23
CA GLY A 649 13.59 -2.80 0.47
C GLY A 649 14.58 -3.59 -0.38
N SER A 650 14.04 -4.38 -1.31
CA SER A 650 14.76 -5.09 -2.36
C SER A 650 14.04 -4.90 -3.70
N THR A 651 14.79 -4.98 -4.80
CA THR A 651 14.36 -4.58 -6.14
C THR A 651 14.20 -5.78 -7.07
N PHE A 652 13.49 -5.61 -8.19
CA PHE A 652 13.41 -6.63 -9.24
C PHE A 652 14.79 -7.09 -9.71
N LYS A 653 15.73 -6.15 -9.88
CA LYS A 653 17.12 -6.46 -10.28
C LYS A 653 17.77 -7.46 -9.33
N GLU A 654 17.68 -7.23 -8.01
CA GLU A 654 18.29 -8.10 -7.00
C GLU A 654 17.69 -9.52 -7.04
N HIS A 655 16.35 -9.65 -7.10
CA HIS A 655 15.72 -10.98 -7.14
C HIS A 655 15.94 -11.72 -8.46
N VAL A 656 15.84 -11.03 -9.60
CA VAL A 656 16.12 -11.62 -10.92
C VAL A 656 17.57 -12.10 -10.99
N ALA A 657 18.52 -11.34 -10.44
CA ALA A 657 19.92 -11.76 -10.40
C ALA A 657 20.10 -13.04 -9.56
N ARG A 658 19.45 -13.16 -8.39
CA ARG A 658 19.45 -14.43 -7.61
C ARG A 658 18.91 -15.60 -8.42
N TYR A 659 17.80 -15.41 -9.14
CA TYR A 659 17.18 -16.45 -9.96
C TYR A 659 18.01 -16.83 -11.19
N ILE A 660 18.79 -15.90 -11.73
CA ILE A 660 19.75 -16.20 -12.80
C ILE A 660 20.88 -17.09 -12.27
N LEU A 661 21.38 -16.81 -11.06
CA LEU A 661 22.46 -17.57 -10.45
C LEU A 661 22.02 -18.96 -9.96
N ASP A 662 20.77 -19.15 -9.55
CA ASP A 662 20.26 -20.44 -9.09
C ASP A 662 19.98 -21.40 -10.27
N GLU A 663 20.79 -22.43 -10.45
CA GLU A 663 20.65 -23.40 -11.53
C GLU A 663 19.30 -24.14 -11.54
N ASN A 664 18.61 -24.24 -10.41
CA ASN A 664 17.31 -24.91 -10.34
C ASN A 664 16.19 -24.07 -10.98
N VAL A 665 16.37 -22.76 -11.07
CA VAL A 665 15.41 -21.88 -11.76
C VAL A 665 15.57 -22.03 -13.27
N LYS A 666 14.49 -22.44 -13.95
CA LYS A 666 14.47 -22.66 -15.40
C LYS A 666 13.79 -21.55 -16.18
N ILE A 667 12.76 -20.92 -15.61
CA ILE A 667 11.99 -19.82 -16.20
C ILE A 667 11.86 -18.73 -15.14
N ILE A 668 12.04 -17.47 -15.53
CA ILE A 668 11.85 -16.31 -14.66
C ILE A 668 10.64 -15.53 -15.15
N VAL A 669 9.71 -15.21 -14.26
CA VAL A 669 8.54 -14.37 -14.54
C VAL A 669 8.64 -13.09 -13.73
N LEU A 670 8.60 -11.94 -14.41
CA LEU A 670 8.61 -10.61 -13.82
C LEU A 670 7.26 -9.93 -14.11
N LEU A 671 6.53 -9.60 -13.05
CA LEU A 671 5.33 -8.79 -13.14
C LEU A 671 5.62 -7.40 -12.56
N GLY A 672 5.78 -6.42 -13.44
CA GLY A 672 6.02 -5.02 -13.09
C GLY A 672 4.74 -4.18 -13.12
N GLU A 673 4.89 -2.88 -12.94
CA GLU A 673 3.77 -1.93 -12.86
C GLU A 673 4.14 -0.61 -13.55
N SER A 674 3.14 0.24 -13.81
CA SER A 674 3.37 1.65 -14.14
C SER A 674 4.08 2.37 -12.98
N GLY A 675 4.87 3.41 -13.27
CA GLY A 675 5.59 4.20 -12.26
C GLY A 675 7.00 3.68 -11.95
N GLY A 676 7.95 4.58 -11.73
CA GLY A 676 9.35 4.20 -11.48
C GLY A 676 10.10 3.60 -12.68
N LEU A 677 11.37 3.24 -12.48
CA LEU A 677 12.29 2.82 -13.55
C LEU A 677 13.02 1.49 -13.25
N ASP A 678 12.61 0.76 -12.21
CA ASP A 678 13.28 -0.45 -11.73
C ASP A 678 13.40 -1.54 -12.81
N GLU A 679 12.41 -1.67 -13.69
CA GLU A 679 12.40 -2.61 -14.81
C GLU A 679 13.53 -2.35 -15.82
N TYR A 680 13.89 -1.08 -16.04
CA TYR A 680 15.00 -0.74 -16.94
C TYR A 680 16.35 -1.16 -16.37
N GLU A 681 16.49 -1.20 -15.04
CA GLU A 681 17.72 -1.70 -14.40
C GLU A 681 17.86 -3.21 -14.60
N VAL A 682 16.75 -3.96 -14.69
CA VAL A 682 16.77 -5.39 -15.10
C VAL A 682 17.22 -5.52 -16.55
N ILE A 683 16.68 -4.70 -17.47
CA ILE A 683 17.10 -4.69 -18.88
C ILE A 683 18.59 -4.38 -19.02
N LYS A 684 19.08 -3.37 -18.30
CA LYS A 684 20.49 -2.94 -18.30
C LYS A 684 21.42 -4.00 -17.71
N MET A 685 20.96 -4.75 -16.71
CA MET A 685 21.69 -5.90 -16.17
C MET A 685 21.75 -7.02 -17.21
N MET A 686 20.62 -7.36 -17.82
CA MET A 686 20.51 -8.44 -18.81
C MET A 686 21.28 -8.17 -20.11
N SER A 687 21.44 -6.91 -20.51
CA SER A 687 22.27 -6.59 -21.69
C SER A 687 23.77 -6.85 -21.47
N LYS A 688 24.22 -6.85 -20.20
CA LYS A 688 25.59 -7.17 -19.81
C LYS A 688 25.79 -8.66 -19.59
N LEU A 689 24.80 -9.32 -18.99
CA LEU A 689 24.84 -10.74 -18.68
C LEU A 689 24.39 -11.54 -19.91
N LYS A 690 25.29 -12.34 -20.52
CA LYS A 690 24.95 -13.25 -21.63
C LYS A 690 24.14 -14.47 -21.16
N VAL A 691 22.99 -14.23 -20.51
CA VAL A 691 22.16 -15.23 -19.87
C VAL A 691 21.26 -15.92 -20.91
N LYS A 692 21.14 -17.24 -20.79
CA LYS A 692 20.31 -18.06 -21.68
C LYS A 692 18.94 -18.43 -21.12
N LYS A 693 18.68 -18.17 -19.83
CA LYS A 693 17.39 -18.49 -19.19
C LYS A 693 16.28 -17.61 -19.76
N PRO A 694 15.12 -18.16 -20.16
CA PRO A 694 13.99 -17.38 -20.62
C PRO A 694 13.44 -16.50 -19.49
N ILE A 695 13.25 -15.21 -19.78
CA ILE A 695 12.60 -14.26 -18.87
C ILE A 695 11.33 -13.76 -19.53
N ILE A 696 10.21 -13.99 -18.86
CA ILE A 696 8.87 -13.50 -19.22
C ILE A 696 8.63 -12.22 -18.41
N ALA A 697 8.22 -11.14 -19.06
CA ALA A 697 7.98 -9.86 -18.38
C ALA A 697 6.68 -9.22 -18.85
N TRP A 698 5.92 -8.65 -17.90
CA TRP A 698 4.74 -7.84 -18.19
C TRP A 698 4.58 -6.74 -17.13
N CYS A 699 4.38 -5.50 -17.55
CA CYS A 699 4.00 -4.38 -16.70
C CYS A 699 2.51 -4.10 -16.84
N ILE A 700 1.79 -4.08 -15.71
CA ILE A 700 0.36 -3.72 -15.63
C ILE A 700 0.18 -2.19 -15.56
N GLY A 701 -1.01 -1.69 -15.89
CA GLY A 701 -1.32 -0.24 -15.88
C GLY A 701 -1.27 0.40 -17.26
N THR A 702 -1.51 -0.40 -18.31
CA THR A 702 -1.59 0.09 -19.69
C THR A 702 -2.82 0.98 -19.93
N CYS A 703 -3.86 0.83 -19.10
CA CYS A 703 -5.08 1.65 -19.12
C CYS A 703 -4.82 3.14 -18.88
N ALA A 704 -3.75 3.51 -18.17
CA ALA A 704 -3.42 4.90 -17.83
C ALA A 704 -3.36 5.83 -19.05
N LYS A 705 -2.98 5.30 -20.23
CA LYS A 705 -2.94 6.07 -21.48
C LYS A 705 -4.32 6.48 -21.99
N TYR A 706 -5.33 5.63 -21.75
CA TYR A 706 -6.67 5.82 -22.29
C TYR A 706 -7.56 6.66 -21.37
N ILE A 707 -7.20 6.75 -20.09
CA ILE A 707 -7.96 7.48 -19.10
C ILE A 707 -7.42 8.91 -19.00
N LYS A 708 -8.27 9.89 -19.34
CA LYS A 708 -7.89 11.32 -19.34
C LYS A 708 -7.67 11.91 -17.94
N LYS A 709 -8.30 11.28 -16.93
CA LYS A 709 -8.17 11.65 -15.52
C LYS A 709 -6.85 11.09 -15.00
N GLU A 710 -6.01 11.90 -14.36
CA GLU A 710 -4.83 11.40 -13.65
C GLU A 710 -5.32 10.48 -12.52
N ILE A 711 -5.05 9.18 -12.62
CA ILE A 711 -5.41 8.19 -11.61
C ILE A 711 -4.15 7.87 -10.81
N SER A 712 -4.21 8.08 -9.49
CA SER A 712 -3.29 7.40 -8.58
C SER A 712 -3.81 5.97 -8.41
N PHE A 713 -3.07 4.97 -8.87
CA PHE A 713 -3.41 3.58 -8.56
C PHE A 713 -3.13 3.30 -7.06
N GLY A 714 -3.57 2.14 -6.57
CA GLY A 714 -3.56 1.85 -5.13
C GLY A 714 -2.16 1.85 -4.52
N HIS A 715 -1.16 1.36 -5.26
CA HIS A 715 0.22 1.32 -4.79
C HIS A 715 0.90 2.69 -4.86
N ALA A 716 1.62 3.09 -3.80
CA ALA A 716 2.31 4.38 -3.74
C ALA A 716 3.35 4.59 -4.86
N GLY A 717 3.96 3.50 -5.37
CA GLY A 717 4.93 3.54 -6.47
C GLY A 717 4.32 3.70 -7.88
N SER A 718 2.99 3.60 -8.03
CA SER A 718 2.33 3.39 -9.32
C SER A 718 2.17 4.65 -10.21
N GLY A 719 2.54 5.82 -9.71
CA GLY A 719 2.42 7.09 -10.43
C GLY A 719 3.50 7.26 -11.50
N ALA A 720 3.10 7.45 -12.76
CA ALA A 720 4.02 7.75 -13.86
C ALA A 720 4.21 9.27 -14.03
N ALA A 721 5.39 9.78 -13.68
CA ALA A 721 5.74 11.19 -13.87
C ALA A 721 6.29 11.49 -15.28
N SER A 722 6.59 10.47 -16.07
CA SER A 722 7.16 10.58 -17.41
C SER A 722 6.68 9.45 -18.33
N GLN A 723 6.78 9.65 -19.65
CA GLN A 723 6.40 8.62 -20.64
C GLN A 723 7.17 7.31 -20.44
N ARG A 724 8.42 7.37 -19.98
CA ARG A 724 9.26 6.19 -19.72
C ARG A 724 8.75 5.34 -18.56
N GLU A 725 8.05 5.93 -17.61
CA GLU A 725 7.49 5.25 -16.45
C GLU A 725 6.17 4.54 -16.77
N THR A 726 5.59 4.77 -17.96
CA THR A 726 4.35 4.10 -18.36
C THR A 726 4.57 2.59 -18.58
N ALA A 727 3.59 1.79 -18.18
CA ALA A 727 3.63 0.33 -18.38
C ALA A 727 3.85 -0.07 -19.85
N MET A 728 3.23 0.65 -20.79
CA MET A 728 3.41 0.43 -22.22
C MET A 728 4.87 0.63 -22.67
N ALA A 729 5.51 1.72 -22.25
CA ALA A 729 6.91 2.00 -22.63
C ALA A 729 7.86 0.93 -22.06
N LYS A 730 7.61 0.48 -20.83
CA LYS A 730 8.37 -0.61 -20.20
C LYS A 730 8.18 -1.95 -20.92
N ASN A 731 6.95 -2.32 -21.27
CA ASN A 731 6.65 -3.53 -22.05
C ASN A 731 7.34 -3.52 -23.42
N GLU A 732 7.34 -2.37 -24.10
CA GLU A 732 8.07 -2.20 -25.37
C GLU A 732 9.58 -2.32 -25.18
N ALA A 733 10.13 -1.74 -24.11
CA ALA A 733 11.55 -1.84 -23.77
C ALA A 733 11.97 -3.28 -23.47
N PHE A 734 11.16 -4.05 -22.72
CA PHE A 734 11.38 -5.47 -22.49
C PHE A 734 11.40 -6.27 -23.79
N ASN A 735 10.42 -6.05 -24.67
CA ASN A 735 10.34 -6.73 -25.95
C ASN A 735 11.57 -6.44 -26.83
N LYS A 736 12.01 -5.18 -26.91
CA LYS A 736 13.24 -4.78 -27.62
C LYS A 736 14.50 -5.41 -27.03
N ALA A 737 14.52 -5.64 -25.72
CA ALA A 737 15.63 -6.28 -25.02
C ALA A 737 15.64 -7.82 -25.09
N GLY A 738 14.67 -8.43 -25.81
CA GLY A 738 14.61 -9.87 -26.03
C GLY A 738 13.88 -10.66 -24.93
N PHE A 739 13.21 -9.98 -24.00
CA PHE A 739 12.32 -10.63 -23.03
C PHE A 739 11.06 -11.16 -23.74
N LYS A 740 10.44 -12.19 -23.17
CA LYS A 740 9.17 -12.72 -23.67
C LYS A 740 8.03 -11.91 -23.06
N VAL A 741 7.38 -11.08 -23.87
CA VAL A 741 6.32 -10.16 -23.41
C VAL A 741 4.99 -10.58 -24.06
N PRO A 742 3.94 -10.89 -23.29
CA PRO A 742 2.62 -11.19 -23.85
C PRO A 742 1.99 -9.91 -24.44
N LYS A 743 0.95 -10.04 -25.26
CA LYS A 743 0.22 -8.88 -25.81
C LYS A 743 -0.66 -8.16 -24.78
N ALA A 744 -1.15 -8.93 -23.80
CA ALA A 744 -2.07 -8.55 -22.75
C ALA A 744 -1.82 -9.47 -21.55
N PHE A 745 -2.29 -9.08 -20.36
CA PHE A 745 -2.12 -9.87 -19.14
C PHE A 745 -2.67 -11.31 -19.28
N ASP A 746 -3.81 -11.48 -19.96
CA ASP A 746 -4.47 -12.78 -20.18
C ASP A 746 -3.59 -13.79 -20.94
N GLY A 747 -2.69 -13.28 -21.78
CA GLY A 747 -1.73 -14.11 -22.53
C GLY A 747 -0.57 -14.64 -21.68
N LEU A 748 -0.37 -14.13 -20.46
CA LEU A 748 0.77 -14.49 -19.61
C LEU A 748 0.79 -15.99 -19.29
N GLY A 749 -0.36 -16.57 -18.92
CA GLY A 749 -0.46 -17.98 -18.58
C GLY A 749 -0.11 -18.91 -19.75
N GLN A 750 -0.65 -18.61 -20.93
CA GLN A 750 -0.36 -19.37 -22.15
C GLN A 750 1.11 -19.28 -22.56
N LEU A 751 1.72 -18.10 -22.38
CA LEU A 751 3.14 -17.90 -22.69
C LEU A 751 4.05 -18.70 -21.76
N ILE A 752 3.74 -18.76 -20.47
CA ILE A 752 4.45 -19.61 -19.49
C ILE A 752 4.38 -21.07 -19.92
N TYR A 753 3.18 -21.57 -20.22
CA TYR A 753 2.96 -22.94 -20.67
C TYR A 753 3.77 -23.28 -21.92
N THR A 754 3.71 -22.41 -22.93
CA THR A 754 4.42 -22.62 -24.20
C THR A 754 5.94 -22.72 -24.01
N ILE A 755 6.52 -21.82 -23.20
CA ILE A 755 7.97 -21.82 -22.92
C ILE A 755 8.38 -23.06 -22.12
N GLN A 756 7.54 -23.52 -21.20
CA GLN A 756 7.80 -24.76 -20.48
C GLN A 756 7.79 -25.98 -21.40
N GLU A 757 6.80 -26.12 -22.28
CA GLU A 757 6.73 -27.21 -23.24
C GLU A 757 7.97 -27.22 -24.16
N GLU A 758 8.38 -26.04 -24.67
CA GLU A 758 9.63 -25.90 -25.43
C GLU A 758 10.85 -26.36 -24.62
N HIS A 759 10.93 -26.03 -23.33
CA HIS A 759 12.03 -26.44 -22.47
C HIS A 759 12.06 -27.96 -22.24
N ILE A 760 10.89 -28.58 -22.04
CA ILE A 760 10.74 -30.03 -21.86
C ILE A 760 11.11 -30.77 -23.14
N GLN A 761 10.61 -30.33 -24.30
CA GLN A 761 10.92 -30.91 -25.60
C GLN A 761 12.41 -30.83 -25.93
N ASN A 762 13.05 -29.69 -25.68
CA ASN A 762 14.50 -29.55 -25.87
C ASN A 762 15.27 -30.53 -24.97
N LYS A 763 14.86 -30.72 -23.71
CA LYS A 763 15.50 -31.73 -22.84
C LYS A 763 15.28 -33.17 -23.32
N LEU A 764 14.10 -33.50 -23.84
CA LEU A 764 13.81 -34.83 -24.40
C LEU A 764 14.63 -35.10 -25.67
N LEU A 765 14.80 -34.09 -26.55
CA LEU A 765 15.59 -34.19 -27.78
C LEU A 765 17.10 -34.34 -27.51
N TYR A 766 17.64 -33.69 -26.47
CA TYR A 766 19.07 -33.79 -26.11
C TYR A 766 19.37 -34.89 -25.07
N GLY A 767 18.38 -35.36 -24.31
CA GLY A 767 18.52 -36.45 -23.33
C GLY A 767 18.42 -37.86 -23.93
N SER A 768 18.02 -37.97 -25.20
CA SER A 768 17.88 -39.24 -25.94
C SER A 768 19.03 -39.52 -26.92
N MET A 769 20.13 -38.75 -26.89
CA MET A 769 21.36 -39.09 -27.61
C MET A 769 22.39 -39.75 -26.69
N PRO A 770 22.46 -41.10 -26.63
CA PRO A 770 23.64 -41.75 -26.09
C PRO A 770 24.84 -41.49 -27.00
N HIS A 771 25.99 -41.27 -26.38
CA HIS A 771 27.29 -41.06 -26.98
C HIS A 771 27.52 -41.80 -28.31
N LEU A 772 27.68 -41.05 -29.40
CA LEU A 772 28.47 -41.46 -30.55
C LEU A 772 29.36 -40.29 -30.98
N GLN A 773 30.47 -40.14 -30.27
CA GLN A 773 31.69 -39.65 -30.91
C GLN A 773 32.46 -40.86 -31.42
N ASN A 774 32.48 -41.06 -32.74
CA ASN A 774 33.74 -41.32 -33.45
C ASN A 774 33.62 -41.11 -34.97
N SER A 775 34.52 -40.23 -35.43
CA SER A 775 35.15 -40.04 -36.74
C SER A 775 34.51 -40.57 -38.03
N ALA A 776 34.35 -39.63 -38.97
CA ALA A 776 34.85 -39.64 -40.35
C ALA A 776 34.77 -40.95 -41.15
N LEU A 777 33.92 -40.95 -42.19
CA LEU A 777 34.29 -41.23 -43.59
C LEU A 777 33.04 -41.28 -44.48
N LEU A 778 33.25 -40.85 -45.72
CA LEU A 778 32.47 -41.09 -46.93
C LEU A 778 31.38 -40.08 -47.31
N SER A 779 31.70 -39.51 -48.47
CA SER A 779 30.99 -38.67 -49.41
C SER A 779 29.75 -39.30 -50.04
N SER A 780 29.07 -38.41 -50.78
CA SER A 780 28.37 -38.57 -52.05
C SER A 780 26.91 -39.04 -52.04
N ASP A 781 26.11 -38.22 -52.74
CA ASP A 781 24.87 -38.52 -53.48
C ASP A 781 23.64 -38.85 -52.61
N SER A 782 22.38 -38.56 -52.93
CA SER A 782 21.62 -37.94 -54.03
C SER A 782 20.16 -37.91 -53.51
N SER A 783 19.43 -36.79 -53.62
CA SER A 783 18.19 -36.62 -54.41
C SER A 783 16.97 -37.50 -54.06
N ASP A 784 15.80 -36.85 -53.99
CA ASP A 784 14.43 -37.39 -54.20
C ASP A 784 13.89 -38.32 -53.08
N ALA A 785 12.61 -38.40 -52.68
CA ALA A 785 11.32 -37.82 -53.05
C ALA A 785 10.31 -38.09 -51.90
N GLU A 786 9.29 -37.23 -51.81
CA GLU A 786 7.84 -37.50 -51.63
C GLU A 786 7.27 -38.47 -50.55
N ASN A 787 6.37 -37.91 -49.73
CA ASN A 787 4.97 -38.31 -49.44
C ASN A 787 4.54 -39.79 -49.51
N GLU A 788 3.90 -40.31 -48.43
CA GLU A 788 2.43 -40.56 -48.31
C GLU A 788 2.08 -41.49 -47.12
N ASP A 789 1.05 -41.07 -46.37
CA ASP A 789 -0.02 -41.78 -45.62
C ASP A 789 0.13 -43.23 -45.13
N PHE A 790 -0.30 -43.48 -43.88
CA PHE A 790 -1.27 -44.55 -43.56
C PHE A 790 -1.95 -44.37 -42.18
N GLU A 791 -3.28 -44.53 -42.19
CA GLU A 791 -4.24 -44.46 -41.08
C GLU A 791 -4.38 -45.77 -40.26
N GLN A 792 -4.78 -45.59 -38.99
CA GLN A 792 -5.67 -46.42 -38.13
C GLN A 792 -5.25 -47.84 -37.66
N ILE A 793 -5.46 -48.12 -36.35
CA ILE A 793 -6.33 -49.20 -35.80
C ILE A 793 -6.42 -49.14 -34.25
N ALA A 794 -7.65 -48.93 -33.77
CA ALA A 794 -8.47 -49.56 -32.71
C ALA A 794 -8.06 -49.76 -31.21
N ASN A 795 -9.07 -49.42 -30.38
CA ASN A 795 -9.39 -49.71 -28.96
C ASN A 795 -9.24 -51.18 -28.48
N PRO A 796 -9.28 -51.39 -27.14
CA PRO A 796 -10.08 -52.48 -26.56
C PRO A 796 -11.03 -52.08 -25.40
N ARG A 797 -12.13 -52.85 -25.30
CA ARG A 797 -13.25 -52.83 -24.34
C ARG A 797 -12.96 -53.63 -23.04
N PRO A 798 -13.80 -53.51 -21.98
CA PRO A 798 -13.53 -54.00 -20.61
C PRO A 798 -14.23 -55.33 -20.25
N VAL A 799 -13.76 -56.00 -19.19
CA VAL A 799 -14.33 -57.24 -18.60
C VAL A 799 -14.19 -57.21 -17.05
N PRO A 800 -15.12 -57.79 -16.25
CA PRO A 800 -15.52 -57.30 -14.91
C PRO A 800 -15.03 -58.16 -13.73
N VAL A 801 -15.17 -57.66 -12.49
CA VAL A 801 -14.98 -58.46 -11.26
C VAL A 801 -16.13 -58.27 -10.27
N LEU A 802 -16.57 -59.42 -9.74
CA LEU A 802 -17.74 -59.70 -8.92
C LEU A 802 -17.71 -59.14 -7.48
N THR A 803 -18.91 -58.81 -7.00
CA THR A 803 -19.32 -58.56 -5.61
C THR A 803 -19.71 -59.85 -4.89
N ALA A 804 -19.37 -59.95 -3.60
CA ALA A 804 -19.95 -60.92 -2.65
C ALA A 804 -20.26 -60.22 -1.32
N LEU A 805 -21.35 -60.67 -0.70
CA LEU A 805 -22.20 -60.02 0.31
C LEU A 805 -22.00 -60.57 1.75
N SER A 806 -22.13 -59.65 2.73
CA SER A 806 -22.82 -59.77 4.05
C SER A 806 -22.14 -60.43 5.28
N PRO A 807 -22.61 -60.18 6.54
CA PRO A 807 -23.60 -59.19 7.07
C PRO A 807 -23.13 -58.37 8.31
N PRO A 808 -23.92 -57.38 8.80
CA PRO A 808 -23.66 -56.62 10.02
C PRO A 808 -24.42 -57.18 11.25
N MET A 809 -23.82 -57.06 12.45
CA MET A 809 -24.48 -57.34 13.74
C MET A 809 -24.81 -56.05 14.50
N HIS A 810 -26.09 -55.93 14.86
CA HIS A 810 -26.65 -54.97 15.83
C HIS A 810 -26.15 -55.22 17.26
N GLN A 811 -25.99 -54.14 18.04
CA GLN A 811 -26.57 -54.09 19.39
C GLN A 811 -26.92 -52.67 19.82
N GLN A 812 -28.20 -52.52 20.18
CA GLN A 812 -28.83 -51.36 20.81
C GLN A 812 -28.44 -51.28 22.28
N ILE A 813 -28.25 -50.06 22.83
CA ILE A 813 -28.81 -49.69 24.13
C ILE A 813 -29.40 -48.28 24.03
N SER A 814 -30.56 -48.16 24.66
CA SER A 814 -31.61 -47.15 24.52
C SER A 814 -31.66 -46.12 25.66
N ASN A 815 -32.20 -44.94 25.33
CA ASN A 815 -33.15 -44.08 26.08
C ASN A 815 -32.72 -43.32 27.35
N SER A 816 -32.85 -41.98 27.30
CA SER A 816 -33.95 -41.19 27.95
C SER A 816 -33.63 -39.69 27.82
N SER A 817 -34.33 -38.91 26.99
CA SER A 817 -35.51 -38.09 27.30
C SER A 817 -35.40 -37.09 28.47
N SER A 818 -35.38 -35.78 28.17
CA SER A 818 -36.22 -34.80 28.88
C SER A 818 -36.33 -33.50 28.09
N ALA A 819 -37.57 -33.09 27.84
CA ALA A 819 -37.98 -31.88 27.16
C ALA A 819 -37.89 -30.62 28.06
N ILE A 820 -37.54 -29.50 27.42
CA ILE A 820 -37.99 -28.09 27.53
C ILE A 820 -38.68 -27.62 28.85
N PRO A 821 -38.37 -26.39 29.34
CA PRO A 821 -39.27 -25.29 28.98
C PRO A 821 -38.57 -23.97 28.61
N GLN A 822 -39.17 -23.29 27.63
CA GLN A 822 -39.04 -21.86 27.38
C GLN A 822 -39.38 -21.06 28.65
N ARG A 823 -38.59 -20.04 28.96
CA ARG A 823 -39.08 -18.82 29.63
C ARG A 823 -38.33 -17.59 29.11
N PHE A 824 -39.11 -16.68 28.53
CA PHE A 824 -38.83 -15.25 28.50
C PHE A 824 -38.71 -14.73 29.93
N ASP A 825 -37.71 -13.90 30.19
CA ASP A 825 -37.81 -12.78 31.11
C ASP A 825 -36.78 -11.71 30.73
N ALA A 826 -37.30 -10.59 30.24
CA ALA A 826 -36.59 -9.32 30.17
C ALA A 826 -36.75 -8.62 31.53
N THR A 827 -35.67 -8.12 32.13
CA THR A 827 -35.68 -7.22 33.30
C THR A 827 -34.31 -6.52 33.45
N PRO A 828 -34.20 -5.40 34.18
CA PRO A 828 -33.84 -4.11 33.59
C PRO A 828 -32.55 -3.48 34.14
N GLN A 829 -32.10 -2.40 33.47
CA GLN A 829 -31.28 -1.30 34.01
C GLN A 829 -29.92 -1.70 34.65
N GLY A 830 -28.87 -1.64 33.84
CA GLY A 830 -27.50 -1.49 34.33
C GLY A 830 -27.31 -0.12 34.98
N LYS A 831 -26.95 -0.11 36.27
CA LYS A 831 -26.51 1.06 37.05
C LYS A 831 -25.31 1.74 36.37
N PRO A 832 -25.19 3.09 36.39
CA PRO A 832 -23.97 3.75 35.98
C PRO A 832 -22.84 3.41 36.97
N SER A 833 -21.70 2.99 36.41
CA SER A 833 -20.47 2.66 37.11
C SER A 833 -19.98 3.78 38.03
N SER A 834 -19.57 3.43 39.24
CA SER A 834 -18.93 4.31 40.23
C SER A 834 -17.74 5.09 39.66
N LEU A 835 -17.67 6.40 39.95
CA LEU A 835 -16.51 7.28 39.67
C LEU A 835 -15.23 6.72 40.33
N ARG A 836 -14.13 6.64 39.57
CA ARG A 836 -12.83 6.11 40.04
C ARG A 836 -12.22 7.00 41.14
N ASN A 837 -11.55 6.36 42.11
CA ASN A 837 -10.78 7.03 43.16
C ASN A 837 -9.61 7.87 42.59
N PRO A 838 -9.13 8.90 43.31
CA PRO A 838 -8.04 9.77 42.83
C PRO A 838 -6.79 8.95 42.48
N PRO A 839 -5.97 9.41 41.52
CA PRO A 839 -4.82 8.66 41.08
C PRO A 839 -3.78 8.50 42.20
N LYS A 840 -3.43 7.25 42.56
CA LYS A 840 -2.44 6.92 43.60
C LYS A 840 -1.08 7.61 43.42
N TYR A 841 -0.75 8.08 42.20
CA TYR A 841 0.50 8.78 41.94
C TYR A 841 0.55 10.19 42.58
N VAL A 842 -0.58 10.92 42.66
CA VAL A 842 -0.60 12.30 43.21
C VAL A 842 -0.36 12.27 44.72
N GLU A 843 -0.95 11.30 45.42
CA GLU A 843 -0.74 11.11 46.86
C GLU A 843 0.72 10.72 47.16
N LYS A 844 1.30 9.86 46.32
CA LYS A 844 2.72 9.46 46.43
C LYS A 844 3.66 10.64 46.17
N SER A 845 3.39 11.47 45.16
CA SER A 845 4.16 12.69 44.88
C SER A 845 4.07 13.75 45.99
N ILE A 846 2.92 13.87 46.67
CA ILE A 846 2.77 14.73 47.86
C ILE A 846 3.66 14.24 49.01
N GLU A 847 3.80 12.92 49.17
CA GLU A 847 4.61 12.33 50.24
C GLU A 847 6.12 12.43 49.96
N GLU A 848 6.52 12.32 48.70
CA GLU A 848 7.90 12.57 48.22
C GLU A 848 8.29 14.05 48.32
N GLU A 849 7.39 14.97 47.99
CA GLU A 849 7.65 16.42 48.08
C GLU A 849 7.73 16.90 49.55
N LYS A 850 6.95 16.28 50.46
CA LYS A 850 7.10 16.50 51.92
C LYS A 850 8.48 16.06 52.44
N LYS A 851 9.08 15.03 51.85
CA LYS A 851 10.46 14.60 52.18
C LYS A 851 11.49 15.60 51.64
N CYS A 852 11.31 16.12 50.43
CA CYS A 852 12.19 17.15 49.84
C CYS A 852 12.17 18.48 50.61
N ILE A 853 11.01 18.90 51.15
CA ILE A 853 10.90 20.14 51.95
C ILE A 853 11.62 20.01 53.31
N LYS A 854 11.70 18.81 53.89
CA LYS A 854 12.53 18.57 55.10
C LYS A 854 14.04 18.68 54.81
N ALA A 855 14.45 18.62 53.55
CA ALA A 855 15.82 18.79 53.08
C ALA A 855 16.12 20.21 52.54
N GLY A 856 15.25 21.20 52.82
CA GLY A 856 15.45 22.60 52.42
C GLY A 856 14.84 22.99 51.06
N GLY A 857 13.99 22.14 50.46
CA GLY A 857 13.32 22.42 49.18
C GLY A 857 12.16 23.41 49.26
N ASP A 858 11.82 23.98 48.11
CA ASP A 858 10.77 25.00 47.91
C ASP A 858 9.35 24.48 48.27
N ARG A 859 8.65 25.22 49.13
CA ARG A 859 7.31 24.88 49.64
C ARG A 859 6.19 25.09 48.63
N THR A 860 6.46 25.80 47.53
CA THR A 860 5.46 26.23 46.54
C THR A 860 4.88 25.05 45.76
N LYS A 861 5.69 24.02 45.51
CA LYS A 861 5.29 22.82 44.76
C LYS A 861 4.31 21.93 45.56
N LEU A 862 4.52 21.78 46.86
CA LEU A 862 3.60 21.06 47.76
C LEU A 862 2.25 21.78 47.91
N ALA A 863 2.26 23.12 47.93
CA ALA A 863 1.03 23.91 47.99
C ALA A 863 0.17 23.72 46.73
N ASN A 864 0.80 23.71 45.55
CA ASN A 864 0.11 23.50 44.28
C ASN A 864 -0.46 22.07 44.15
N LEU A 865 0.28 21.04 44.57
CA LEU A 865 -0.19 19.66 44.56
C LEU A 865 -1.39 19.45 45.50
N LYS A 866 -1.40 20.08 46.68
CA LYS A 866 -2.55 20.05 47.59
C LYS A 866 -3.76 20.76 46.99
N ARG A 867 -3.55 21.93 46.36
CA ARG A 867 -4.63 22.69 45.72
C ARG A 867 -5.30 21.89 44.59
N CYS A 868 -4.52 21.23 43.74
CA CYS A 868 -5.09 20.36 42.70
C CYS A 868 -5.89 19.18 43.27
N LEU A 869 -5.45 18.59 44.38
CA LEU A 869 -6.20 17.50 45.03
C LEU A 869 -7.52 17.99 45.63
N ASP A 870 -7.53 19.20 46.19
CA ASP A 870 -8.74 19.81 46.75
C ASP A 870 -9.72 20.25 45.66
N GLU A 871 -9.23 20.79 44.54
CA GLU A 871 -10.02 21.11 43.34
C GLU A 871 -10.69 19.85 42.76
N TYR A 872 -9.96 18.74 42.63
CA TYR A 872 -10.51 17.45 42.18
C TYR A 872 -11.62 16.92 43.11
N ARG A 873 -11.45 17.08 44.43
CA ARG A 873 -12.47 16.67 45.42
C ARG A 873 -13.73 17.53 45.34
N GLN A 874 -13.58 18.83 45.11
CA GLN A 874 -14.71 19.75 44.93
C GLN A 874 -15.49 19.47 43.65
N GLU A 875 -14.81 19.23 42.52
CA GLU A 875 -15.47 18.87 41.27
C GLU A 875 -16.23 17.55 41.39
N ARG A 876 -15.65 16.55 42.06
CA ARG A 876 -16.34 15.28 42.32
C ARG A 876 -17.60 15.48 43.16
N ALA A 877 -17.54 16.28 44.23
CA ALA A 877 -18.70 16.56 45.07
C ALA A 877 -19.82 17.29 44.30
N ALA A 878 -19.45 18.19 43.39
CA ALA A 878 -20.41 18.88 42.52
C ALA A 878 -21.12 17.92 41.54
N ILE A 879 -20.37 16.95 40.98
CA ILE A 879 -20.92 15.92 40.09
C ILE A 879 -21.84 14.95 40.86
N GLU A 880 -21.46 14.54 42.06
CA GLU A 880 -22.29 13.69 42.93
C GLU A 880 -23.61 14.40 43.33
N HIS A 881 -23.57 15.71 43.59
CA HIS A 881 -24.76 16.52 43.87
C HIS A 881 -25.67 16.70 42.65
N ALA A 882 -25.10 16.85 41.44
CA ALA A 882 -25.85 16.94 40.19
C ALA A 882 -26.56 15.62 39.83
N LEU A 883 -25.94 14.47 40.12
CA LEU A 883 -26.53 13.15 39.89
C LEU A 883 -27.69 12.83 40.86
N GLN A 884 -27.71 13.45 42.05
CA GLN A 884 -28.77 13.27 43.04
C GLN A 884 -30.01 14.17 42.82
N SER A 885 -29.89 15.23 42.01
CA SER A 885 -30.94 16.25 41.82
C SER A 885 -31.72 16.14 40.50
N GLY A 886 -31.36 15.21 39.60
CA GLY A 886 -31.94 15.07 38.26
C GLY A 886 -32.88 13.86 38.08
N GLY A 887 -33.92 13.72 38.90
CA GLY A 887 -34.90 12.62 38.77
C GLY A 887 -36.34 13.04 39.10
N ASN A 888 -37.12 13.32 38.05
CA ASN A 888 -38.58 13.17 37.89
C ASN A 888 -39.17 14.31 37.05
N HIS A 889 -39.65 14.01 35.85
CA HIS A 889 -40.95 14.44 35.29
C HIS A 889 -41.10 13.92 33.85
N GLN A 890 -41.80 12.79 33.70
CA GLN A 890 -42.44 12.37 32.45
C GLN A 890 -43.86 12.92 32.46
N GLN A 891 -44.26 13.70 31.45
CA GLN A 891 -45.68 13.83 31.08
C GLN A 891 -45.85 13.82 29.55
N HIS A 892 -46.91 13.11 29.17
CA HIS A 892 -47.40 12.77 27.85
C HIS A 892 -47.71 13.97 26.95
N ILE A 893 -47.49 13.80 25.65
CA ILE A 893 -48.03 14.67 24.60
C ILE A 893 -49.25 13.97 23.98
N THR A 894 -50.40 14.66 23.97
CA THR A 894 -51.57 14.34 23.14
C THR A 894 -52.13 15.63 22.51
N THR A 895 -52.19 15.62 21.17
CA THR A 895 -53.17 16.20 20.23
C THR A 895 -53.67 17.66 20.34
N ASP A 896 -53.57 18.32 19.17
CA ASP A 896 -54.53 19.23 18.52
C ASP A 896 -54.50 20.76 18.70
N ASP A 897 -54.35 21.38 17.51
CA ASP A 897 -55.03 22.54 16.91
C ASP A 897 -54.67 24.01 17.23
N GLN A 898 -54.45 24.73 16.12
CA GLN A 898 -54.74 26.13 15.77
C GLN A 898 -54.18 27.35 16.54
N THR A 899 -53.45 28.17 15.75
CA THR A 899 -53.35 29.66 15.75
C THR A 899 -52.74 30.34 16.98
N VAL A 900 -51.73 31.21 16.89
CA VAL A 900 -51.77 32.57 16.33
C VAL A 900 -50.34 33.11 16.11
N ARG A 901 -50.24 33.92 15.06
CA ARG A 901 -49.15 34.79 14.57
C ARG A 901 -48.27 35.48 15.62
N GLY A 902 -46.96 35.45 15.33
CA GLY A 902 -46.09 36.62 15.22
C GLY A 902 -45.32 37.07 16.46
N TYR A 903 -44.01 36.80 16.51
CA TYR A 903 -42.95 37.74 16.95
C TYR A 903 -41.57 37.26 16.45
N SER A 904 -40.75 38.23 16.03
CA SER A 904 -39.44 38.08 15.38
C SER A 904 -38.28 37.73 16.33
N MET A 905 -37.19 37.21 15.74
CA MET A 905 -35.78 37.28 16.17
C MET A 905 -35.47 37.54 17.66
N ASN A 906 -35.05 36.48 18.36
CA ASN A 906 -33.87 36.40 19.22
C ASN A 906 -34.06 35.24 20.21
N GLN A 907 -33.42 34.10 19.94
CA GLN A 907 -32.93 33.09 20.92
C GLN A 907 -32.68 31.74 20.22
N GLN A 908 -31.56 31.64 19.52
CA GLN A 908 -30.89 30.35 19.24
C GLN A 908 -29.40 30.47 19.60
N GLN A 909 -29.14 30.99 20.81
CA GLN A 909 -27.84 30.96 21.47
C GLN A 909 -28.03 30.54 22.94
N SER A 910 -28.51 29.31 23.19
CA SER A 910 -28.52 28.76 24.55
C SER A 910 -28.86 27.27 24.61
N VAL A 911 -28.32 26.40 23.73
CA VAL A 911 -28.31 24.93 23.96
C VAL A 911 -27.00 24.25 23.49
N GLN A 912 -25.90 25.01 23.35
CA GLN A 912 -24.56 24.46 23.04
C GLN A 912 -23.50 24.81 24.09
N LYS A 913 -23.93 25.08 25.33
CA LYS A 913 -23.03 25.17 26.50
C LYS A 913 -23.37 24.01 27.43
N PHE A 914 -22.78 22.84 27.21
CA PHE A 914 -22.44 21.84 28.24
C PHE A 914 -21.80 20.62 27.53
N ALA A 915 -20.55 20.81 27.10
CA ALA A 915 -19.62 19.71 26.81
C ALA A 915 -18.31 20.01 27.59
N PRO A 916 -17.69 19.03 28.27
CA PRO A 916 -16.54 19.28 29.15
C PRO A 916 -15.23 19.48 28.36
N PRO A 917 -14.35 20.42 28.76
CA PRO A 917 -13.06 20.64 28.10
C PRO A 917 -12.00 19.61 28.50
N THR A 918 -11.27 19.12 27.50
CA THR A 918 -10.13 18.19 27.61
C THR A 918 -8.86 18.85 28.19
N TYR A 919 -8.01 18.01 28.78
CA TYR A 919 -6.72 18.17 29.49
C TYR A 919 -5.72 19.29 29.07
N ASN A 920 -5.88 19.94 27.92
CA ASN A 920 -4.95 20.95 27.39
C ASN A 920 -5.11 22.37 27.99
N ALA A 921 -6.15 22.64 28.80
CA ALA A 921 -6.42 23.99 29.29
C ALA A 921 -5.70 24.37 30.61
N VAL A 922 -5.04 23.44 31.30
CA VAL A 922 -4.49 23.68 32.66
C VAL A 922 -2.98 23.99 32.67
N VAL A 923 -2.25 23.69 31.58
CA VAL A 923 -0.77 23.84 31.56
C VAL A 923 -0.30 25.26 31.20
N GLN A 924 -1.19 26.18 30.78
CA GLN A 924 -0.79 27.53 30.34
C GLN A 924 -0.78 28.63 31.41
N LYS A 925 -0.98 28.34 32.71
CA LYS A 925 -1.20 29.40 33.71
C LYS A 925 -0.11 29.66 34.76
N PHE A 926 1.09 29.07 34.68
CA PHE A 926 2.12 29.31 35.71
C PHE A 926 3.56 29.37 35.16
N ALA A 927 4.04 30.57 34.86
CA ALA A 927 5.47 30.93 34.76
C ALA A 927 5.74 32.22 35.56
N PRO A 928 6.91 32.38 36.24
CA PRO A 928 7.18 33.48 37.17
C PRO A 928 7.62 34.79 36.49
N PRO A 929 7.58 35.95 37.19
CA PRO A 929 7.86 37.27 36.62
C PRO A 929 9.36 37.62 36.67
N SER A 930 9.85 38.32 35.64
CA SER A 930 11.12 39.05 35.67
C SER A 930 10.85 40.53 35.40
N ASP A 931 11.14 41.37 36.38
CA ASP A 931 11.14 42.84 36.28
C ASP A 931 12.37 43.31 35.47
N ASP A 932 12.15 44.07 34.40
CA ASP A 932 12.60 45.46 34.27
C ASP A 932 12.11 46.07 32.94
N GLY A 933 11.62 47.31 33.03
CA GLY A 933 10.73 47.90 32.05
C GLY A 933 11.42 48.54 30.83
N PHE A 934 10.91 48.21 29.65
CA PHE A 934 10.69 49.15 28.54
C PHE A 934 9.44 48.70 27.77
N ARG A 935 8.47 49.62 27.60
CA ARG A 935 7.19 49.36 26.93
C ARG A 935 7.38 49.27 25.41
N PHE A 936 7.15 48.10 24.82
CA PHE A 936 6.74 47.97 23.41
C PHE A 936 5.69 46.85 23.27
N PHE A 937 4.69 47.09 22.41
CA PHE A 937 3.44 46.35 22.27
C PHE A 937 3.62 44.98 21.58
N PHE A 938 2.88 43.98 22.06
CA PHE A 938 2.88 42.56 21.67
C PHE A 938 2.24 42.26 20.29
N TRP A 939 2.84 41.32 19.54
CA TRP A 939 2.23 40.47 18.49
C TRP A 939 2.87 39.07 18.55
N GLY A 940 2.07 38.00 18.44
CA GLY A 940 2.54 36.60 18.51
C GLY A 940 2.08 35.76 17.32
N GLY A 941 2.95 34.87 16.83
CA GLY A 941 2.67 33.89 15.77
C GLY A 941 3.93 33.20 15.23
N GLY A 942 4.19 31.98 15.71
CA GLY A 942 5.50 31.27 15.66
C GLY A 942 6.06 30.77 14.32
N PHE A 943 5.46 31.06 13.17
CA PHE A 943 6.08 30.80 11.85
C PHE A 943 7.01 31.95 11.42
N PHE A 944 6.59 33.19 11.68
CA PHE A 944 7.41 34.37 11.41
C PHE A 944 8.47 34.60 12.49
N GLU A 945 8.20 34.18 13.73
CA GLU A 945 9.02 34.55 14.89
C GLU A 945 10.36 33.80 14.96
N LYS A 946 10.42 32.55 14.47
CA LYS A 946 11.69 31.82 14.32
C LYS A 946 12.48 32.24 13.08
N PHE A 947 11.79 32.54 11.98
CA PHE A 947 12.43 33.01 10.74
C PHE A 947 13.03 34.42 10.91
N ARG A 948 12.43 35.26 11.77
CA ARG A 948 12.92 36.61 12.06
C ARG A 948 13.97 36.66 13.18
N ARG A 949 13.91 35.76 14.18
CA ARG A 949 14.93 35.69 15.26
C ARG A 949 16.32 35.32 14.73
N LEU A 950 16.40 34.45 13.72
CA LEU A 950 17.66 34.08 13.07
C LEU A 950 18.20 35.14 12.09
N PHE A 951 17.41 36.18 11.76
CA PHE A 951 17.77 37.18 10.77
C PHE A 951 18.25 38.51 11.38
N PHE A 952 18.12 38.70 12.70
CA PHE A 952 18.47 39.95 13.39
C PHE A 952 19.22 39.80 14.73
N GLU A 953 19.50 38.57 15.18
CA GLU A 953 20.65 38.26 16.05
C GLU A 953 21.73 37.59 15.20
#